data_AF-A0A0F5IVT3-F1
#
_entry.id   AF-A0A0F5IVT3-F1
#
_cell.length_a   1.000
_cell.length_b   1.000
_cell.length_c   1.000
_cell.angle_alpha   90.00
_cell.angle_beta   90.00
_cell.angle_gamma   90.00
#
_symmetry.space_group_name_H-M   'P 1'
#
loop_
_entity.id
_entity.type
_entity.pdbx_description
1 polymer ?
#
loop_
_entity_poly.entity_id
_entity_poly.type
_entity_poly.pdbx_seq_one_letter_code
_entity_poly.pdbx_strand_id
1 'polypeptide(L)'
;MKHSLLSVLFACLGMSCIHDTPQAPYTYAVAGTQWEEALGNHRAVLTVDNPAEAVQLSFDWRRPDKDVENRRLLIVQAETGDTIPNIRRIKVDNEQCQLVFGPVKAKGTYYFYYLPYRVQEGWGNYHRGYYPQEEAPDPQWPAVSEGLPQAKVTRVESRTAFDSFYPMEVIATANEKDNYRKANPGRFLVFPEDRTHPIRMRAHIPYKWLQSPDHSTFRGTALPNEYYAFQLGVWAGKEELKSILYETSGLKSGNNIIPAEAITCFNRNGVNPLGKPFTKEISVAPDAVQPLWFGVDLKEDQPAGTYKGVIVITDETGYAVPVDIELKVSGKALADRGDNEPWRHSRLRWLNSTLGITDKPTTGYSNLSLNSNSISCLGRTVSLDMPTGLPSSIDSWGHELLASPVRFIIRTDAGEKRLNGTVEVTGQSAGKVTGRWKAEDTDLSLTCHTTMEFDGWINYVYSISPKKDLQIKDIRLEIPMKSAATPYFMGLGLPGQETPDNYTGGWETRGKTVHDYAVSIPTSKSTSWLWPFDSFWCGSEKAGIHCELRGASYTGPLLNLYRPAYPASWYNDGKGGFRINRSAGQTVATAYSGERTLKAGEDLAFDFSLLITPVKEIEPRRQFTDRYYHNSFAPAPEQENLDVGVKIINVHHANALNPFINYPFITADKIKDFTKEWHAKDCKVKIYYTIRELTNVLPEVWALRSLGDEILQGGNGGGFPWCREHYVTDYTPQWYQHLDGQGFGIAADASVLTATGDSRWYNYYIEGLAWLVKHTDIDGLYLDDVAFGRDMLKRMRHAMDDVKPGCIIDLHSNTGFSRGPATQYAEYFPYVDKVWFGESFMYDEMSPANWLVEVSGIPFGLMGDMLHGGGNKWLGMQYGMTVRQPWVTEGVSCDPRFIWKLWDDFGIMDAQMVGFWEDNPPVTSSDKEVKVTTYIKQGKTLLSVGNYSTAPKQVKLSIDWKQLGLDPSSVRMVAPAIADFQEAQEFTPGTPIPVDPKRGWLIVLSE
;
A
#
# COMPACT_ATOMS: atom_id res chain seq x y z
N MET A 1 25.81 36.24 14.76
CA MET A 1 27.13 36.36 14.09
C MET A 1 28.17 35.33 14.59
N LYS A 2 27.78 34.06 14.84
CA LYS A 2 28.69 32.92 15.10
C LYS A 2 28.27 31.63 14.36
N HIS A 3 27.33 31.73 13.41
CA HIS A 3 26.84 30.58 12.62
C HIS A 3 27.29 30.59 11.15
N SER A 4 27.99 31.64 10.69
CA SER A 4 28.50 31.73 9.31
C SER A 4 29.95 31.23 9.14
N LEU A 5 30.63 30.84 10.22
CA LEU A 5 32.01 30.33 10.16
C LEU A 5 32.12 28.79 10.10
N LEU A 6 31.03 28.05 10.32
CA LEU A 6 31.06 26.57 10.30
C LEU A 6 30.89 26.00 8.88
N SER A 7 30.28 26.76 7.96
CA SER A 7 30.06 26.36 6.56
C SER A 7 31.31 26.51 5.69
N VAL A 8 32.32 27.28 6.14
CA VAL A 8 33.58 27.49 5.40
C VAL A 8 34.67 26.49 5.82
N LEU A 9 34.54 25.84 6.98
CA LEU A 9 35.57 24.90 7.46
C LEU A 9 35.46 23.47 6.90
N PHE A 10 34.31 23.09 6.31
CA PHE A 10 34.17 21.83 5.57
C PHE A 10 34.61 21.91 4.10
N ALA A 11 34.92 23.11 3.59
CA ALA A 11 35.38 23.33 2.21
C ALA A 11 36.90 23.18 2.04
N CYS A 12 37.69 23.00 3.10
CA CYS A 12 39.16 23.06 3.02
C CYS A 12 39.94 21.83 3.55
N LEU A 13 39.31 20.67 3.79
CA LEU A 13 40.02 19.44 4.18
C LEU A 13 39.93 18.30 3.14
N GLY A 14 39.63 18.64 1.88
CA GLY A 14 39.66 17.75 0.73
C GLY A 14 40.77 18.08 -0.28
N MET A 15 41.98 18.43 0.18
CA MET A 15 43.14 18.59 -0.71
C MET A 15 44.27 17.68 -0.30
N SER A 16 44.25 16.45 -0.82
CA SER A 16 45.42 15.75 -1.35
C SER A 16 45.07 14.32 -1.75
N CYS A 17 44.35 14.19 -2.85
CA CYS A 17 44.47 13.10 -3.82
C CYS A 17 44.07 13.72 -5.15
N ILE A 18 45.05 14.22 -5.92
CA ILE A 18 44.81 14.60 -7.32
C ILE A 18 44.60 13.28 -8.04
N HIS A 19 43.34 12.90 -8.23
CA HIS A 19 42.97 12.02 -9.33
C HIS A 19 42.72 12.94 -10.51
N ASP A 20 43.38 12.67 -11.64
CA ASP A 20 43.06 13.29 -12.92
C ASP A 20 41.61 12.94 -13.24
N THR A 21 40.67 13.80 -12.83
CA THR A 21 39.28 13.68 -13.23
C THR A 21 39.23 14.05 -14.70
N PRO A 22 38.83 13.14 -15.59
CA PRO A 22 38.73 13.45 -17.00
C PRO A 22 37.76 14.62 -17.22
N GLN A 23 38.16 15.56 -18.06
CA GLN A 23 37.40 16.78 -18.29
C GLN A 23 36.10 16.45 -19.03
N ALA A 24 34.97 16.59 -18.35
CA ALA A 24 33.64 16.47 -18.96
C ALA A 24 33.53 17.40 -20.19
N PRO A 25 32.72 17.04 -21.20
CA PRO A 25 32.61 17.82 -22.45
C PRO A 25 32.19 19.27 -22.18
N TYR A 26 31.46 19.49 -21.08
CA TYR A 26 31.09 20.80 -20.56
C TYR A 26 31.19 20.81 -19.03
N THR A 27 31.19 22.01 -18.44
CA THR A 27 30.95 22.14 -17.00
C THR A 27 29.48 21.88 -16.72
N TYR A 28 29.17 20.92 -15.83
CA TYR A 28 27.82 20.64 -15.35
C TYR A 28 27.64 21.24 -13.96
N ALA A 29 26.49 21.86 -13.70
CA ALA A 29 26.18 22.47 -12.41
C ALA A 29 24.69 22.41 -12.08
N VAL A 30 24.34 22.58 -10.81
CA VAL A 30 22.98 22.96 -10.40
C VAL A 30 22.88 24.47 -10.49
N ALA A 31 21.78 25.01 -11.03
CA ALA A 31 21.63 26.45 -11.10
C ALA A 31 21.59 27.09 -9.71
N GLY A 32 22.28 28.23 -9.56
CA GLY A 32 22.28 29.00 -8.31
C GLY A 32 20.94 29.63 -7.96
N THR A 33 20.03 29.72 -8.94
CA THR A 33 18.63 30.15 -8.73
C THR A 33 17.75 29.30 -9.63
N GLN A 34 16.74 28.68 -9.04
CA GLN A 34 15.75 27.90 -9.77
C GLN A 34 14.97 28.82 -10.72
N TRP A 35 14.86 28.41 -11.98
CA TRP A 35 14.04 29.12 -12.96
C TRP A 35 12.59 28.60 -12.95
N GLU A 36 11.71 29.25 -13.71
CA GLU A 36 10.30 28.88 -13.82
C GLU A 36 10.14 27.42 -14.27
N GLU A 37 9.36 26.63 -13.51
CA GLU A 37 9.17 25.20 -13.76
C GLU A 37 8.76 24.88 -15.21
N ALA A 38 7.94 25.73 -15.84
CA ALA A 38 7.46 25.54 -17.21
C ALA A 38 8.58 25.52 -18.27
N LEU A 39 9.75 26.10 -17.98
CA LEU A 39 10.92 26.06 -18.87
C LEU A 39 11.64 24.70 -18.85
N GLY A 40 11.19 23.76 -18.01
CA GLY A 40 11.73 22.41 -17.91
C GLY A 40 12.84 22.29 -16.88
N ASN A 41 13.46 21.11 -16.83
CA ASN A 41 14.42 20.74 -15.79
C ASN A 41 15.88 21.03 -16.17
N HIS A 42 16.14 21.39 -17.43
CA HIS A 42 17.50 21.47 -17.95
C HIS A 42 17.72 22.68 -18.88
N ARG A 43 18.91 23.27 -18.83
CA ARG A 43 19.35 24.30 -19.78
C ARG A 43 20.84 24.26 -20.07
N ALA A 44 21.23 24.74 -21.24
CA ALA A 44 22.62 25.12 -21.54
C ALA A 44 22.78 26.64 -21.48
N VAL A 45 23.89 27.11 -20.91
CA VAL A 45 24.23 28.54 -20.84
C VAL A 45 25.14 28.88 -22.01
N LEU A 46 24.63 29.70 -22.93
CA LEU A 46 25.31 30.10 -24.15
C LEU A 46 25.91 31.50 -23.99
N THR A 47 27.03 31.75 -24.65
CA THR A 47 27.56 33.10 -24.90
C THR A 47 27.55 33.38 -26.39
N VAL A 48 27.05 34.56 -26.76
CA VAL A 48 27.06 35.06 -28.14
C VAL A 48 27.80 36.39 -28.16
N ASP A 49 28.88 36.46 -28.94
CA ASP A 49 29.83 37.56 -28.88
C ASP A 49 29.36 38.84 -29.59
N ASN A 50 28.53 38.70 -30.63
CA ASN A 50 28.03 39.83 -31.42
C ASN A 50 26.56 39.61 -31.86
N PRO A 51 25.76 40.69 -31.97
CA PRO A 51 24.47 40.63 -32.63
C PRO A 51 24.61 40.11 -34.07
N ALA A 52 23.66 39.28 -34.50
CA ALA A 52 23.64 38.71 -35.85
C ALA A 52 22.22 38.26 -36.21
N GLU A 53 21.90 38.30 -37.50
CA GLU A 53 20.61 37.81 -38.01
C GLU A 53 20.44 36.30 -37.79
N ALA A 54 21.55 35.55 -37.80
CA ALA A 54 21.58 34.12 -37.52
C ALA A 54 22.88 33.72 -36.82
N VAL A 55 22.77 32.82 -35.85
CA VAL A 55 23.88 32.26 -35.06
C VAL A 55 23.77 30.75 -35.07
N GLN A 56 24.90 30.06 -35.22
CA GLN A 56 24.96 28.60 -35.21
C GLN A 56 25.34 28.08 -33.82
N LEU A 57 24.70 27.01 -33.39
CA LEU A 57 25.03 26.24 -32.19
C LEU A 57 25.44 24.83 -32.59
N SER A 58 26.53 24.33 -31.99
CA SER A 58 26.90 22.92 -31.98
C SER A 58 27.13 22.49 -30.54
N PHE A 59 26.31 21.57 -30.04
CA PHE A 59 26.29 21.16 -28.63
C PHE A 59 26.23 19.63 -28.51
N ASP A 60 27.29 19.01 -27.97
CA ASP A 60 27.35 17.57 -27.69
C ASP A 60 26.64 17.24 -26.36
N TRP A 61 25.33 17.42 -26.33
CA TRP A 61 24.53 17.41 -25.11
C TRP A 61 24.32 16.04 -24.43
N ARG A 62 24.51 14.93 -25.16
CA ARG A 62 24.55 13.55 -24.64
C ARG A 62 23.36 13.18 -23.74
N ARG A 63 22.15 13.23 -24.31
CA ARG A 63 20.88 12.97 -23.63
C ARG A 63 20.43 11.50 -23.68
N PRO A 64 19.88 10.95 -22.58
CA PRO A 64 19.43 9.56 -22.51
C PRO A 64 17.94 9.36 -22.85
N ASP A 65 17.16 10.44 -22.93
CA ASP A 65 15.71 10.36 -23.13
C ASP A 65 15.32 10.01 -24.58
N LYS A 66 14.07 9.59 -24.77
CA LYS A 66 13.53 9.19 -26.09
C LYS A 66 12.99 10.38 -26.88
N ASP A 67 12.93 10.24 -28.20
CA ASP A 67 12.31 11.19 -29.14
C ASP A 67 12.89 12.61 -29.03
N VAL A 68 14.20 12.71 -28.79
CA VAL A 68 14.92 13.96 -28.54
C VAL A 68 14.68 14.99 -29.65
N GLU A 69 14.60 14.52 -30.89
CA GLU A 69 14.35 15.28 -32.11
C GLU A 69 12.96 15.90 -32.20
N ASN A 70 12.02 15.50 -31.35
CA ASN A 70 10.65 16.02 -31.29
C ASN A 70 10.40 16.93 -30.07
N ARG A 71 11.38 17.05 -29.16
CA ARG A 71 11.25 17.87 -27.94
C ARG A 71 11.41 19.35 -28.25
N ARG A 72 10.56 20.20 -27.68
CA ARG A 72 10.64 21.66 -27.85
C ARG A 72 11.98 22.23 -27.37
N LEU A 73 12.48 23.18 -28.13
CA LEU A 73 13.69 23.96 -27.85
C LEU A 73 13.31 25.42 -27.62
N LEU A 74 13.91 26.07 -26.62
CA LEU A 74 13.69 27.48 -26.30
C LEU A 74 15.02 28.17 -26.03
N ILE A 75 15.27 29.30 -26.69
CA ILE A 75 16.46 30.12 -26.44
C ILE A 75 16.00 31.49 -25.95
N VAL A 76 16.44 31.89 -24.76
CA VAL A 76 16.01 33.11 -24.07
C VAL A 76 17.22 33.98 -23.78
N GLN A 77 17.15 35.27 -24.08
CA GLN A 77 18.19 36.23 -23.70
C GLN A 77 18.14 36.44 -22.18
N ALA A 78 19.28 36.27 -21.49
CA ALA A 78 19.32 36.16 -20.03
C ALA A 78 18.97 37.44 -19.26
N GLU A 79 19.22 38.63 -19.83
CA GLU A 79 18.99 39.94 -19.22
C GLU A 79 17.58 40.49 -19.48
N THR A 80 17.05 40.32 -20.69
CA THR A 80 15.76 40.87 -21.12
C THR A 80 14.62 39.87 -20.98
N GLY A 81 14.90 38.57 -20.95
CA GLY A 81 13.90 37.51 -20.97
C GLY A 81 13.27 37.28 -22.35
N ASP A 82 13.76 37.96 -23.41
CA ASP A 82 13.23 37.80 -24.75
C ASP A 82 13.53 36.41 -25.31
N THR A 83 12.50 35.75 -25.84
CA THR A 83 12.66 34.46 -26.54
C THR A 83 13.07 34.70 -27.99
N ILE A 84 14.06 33.95 -28.47
CA ILE A 84 14.46 33.95 -29.88
C ILE A 84 13.34 33.34 -30.72
N PRO A 85 12.85 34.05 -31.76
CA PRO A 85 11.66 33.63 -32.50
C PRO A 85 11.93 32.49 -33.49
N ASN A 86 13.13 32.37 -34.04
CA ASN A 86 13.45 31.37 -35.06
C ASN A 86 14.50 30.37 -34.58
N ILE A 87 14.18 29.08 -34.68
CA ILE A 87 15.11 27.97 -34.46
C ILE A 87 15.00 27.01 -35.64
N ARG A 88 16.10 26.86 -36.38
CA ARG A 88 16.24 25.87 -37.45
C ARG A 88 17.11 24.73 -36.95
N ARG A 89 16.51 23.54 -36.80
CA ARG A 89 17.22 22.30 -36.48
C ARG A 89 18.06 21.85 -37.68
N ILE A 90 19.36 21.63 -37.48
CA ILE A 90 20.27 21.07 -38.50
C ILE A 90 20.45 19.58 -38.25
N LYS A 91 20.78 19.20 -37.02
CA LYS A 91 20.91 17.82 -36.55
C LYS A 91 20.57 17.76 -35.07
N VAL A 92 19.58 16.97 -34.68
CA VAL A 92 19.18 16.82 -33.28
C VAL A 92 18.97 15.34 -33.01
N ASP A 93 19.87 14.73 -32.25
CA ASP A 93 19.80 13.33 -31.81
C ASP A 93 20.26 13.23 -30.34
N ASN A 94 20.38 12.01 -29.78
CA ASN A 94 20.81 11.82 -28.40
C ASN A 94 22.23 12.33 -28.11
N GLU A 95 23.14 12.33 -29.08
CA GLU A 95 24.53 12.73 -28.87
C GLU A 95 24.74 14.23 -29.09
N GLN A 96 24.08 14.80 -30.12
CA GLN A 96 24.35 16.15 -30.63
C GLN A 96 23.08 16.97 -30.90
N CYS A 97 23.18 18.26 -30.59
CA CYS A 97 22.23 19.29 -30.99
C CYS A 97 22.96 20.37 -31.81
N GLN A 98 22.69 20.40 -33.11
CA GLN A 98 23.14 21.40 -34.06
C GLN A 98 21.93 22.17 -34.60
N LEU A 99 21.95 23.48 -34.44
CA LEU A 99 20.86 24.35 -34.88
C LEU A 99 21.39 25.73 -35.30
N VAL A 100 20.55 26.48 -36.00
CA VAL A 100 20.73 27.90 -36.30
C VAL A 100 19.58 28.67 -35.67
N PHE A 101 19.84 29.78 -34.99
CA PHE A 101 18.82 30.58 -34.31
C PHE A 101 19.02 32.08 -34.49
N GLY A 102 17.94 32.86 -34.41
CA GLY A 102 18.00 34.32 -34.54
C GLY A 102 16.65 35.01 -34.79
N PRO A 103 16.66 36.34 -35.02
CA PRO A 103 17.82 37.22 -34.91
C PRO A 103 18.28 37.41 -33.46
N VAL A 104 19.59 37.49 -33.27
CA VAL A 104 20.24 37.81 -31.99
C VAL A 104 20.50 39.32 -31.97
N LYS A 105 19.75 40.05 -31.13
CA LYS A 105 19.79 41.53 -31.10
C LYS A 105 20.93 42.12 -30.25
N ALA A 106 21.49 41.35 -29.33
CA ALA A 106 22.51 41.82 -28.39
C ALA A 106 23.60 40.76 -28.18
N LYS A 107 24.83 41.18 -27.91
CA LYS A 107 25.84 40.28 -27.35
C LYS A 107 25.46 39.91 -25.91
N GLY A 108 25.88 38.74 -25.44
CA GLY A 108 25.73 38.38 -24.03
C GLY A 108 25.36 36.93 -23.80
N THR A 109 24.74 36.68 -22.65
CA THR A 109 24.33 35.34 -22.21
C THR A 109 22.92 35.00 -22.70
N TYR A 110 22.78 33.77 -23.18
CA TYR A 110 21.50 33.19 -23.59
C TYR A 110 21.30 31.86 -22.88
N TYR A 111 20.07 31.57 -22.47
CA TYR A 111 19.69 30.29 -21.89
C TYR A 111 18.99 29.44 -22.94
N PHE A 112 19.56 28.28 -23.24
CA PHE A 112 18.98 27.28 -24.11
C PHE A 112 18.30 26.20 -23.28
N TYR A 113 16.99 26.33 -23.10
CA TYR A 113 16.15 25.36 -22.41
C TYR A 113 15.72 24.22 -23.34
N TYR A 114 15.68 23.01 -22.79
CA TYR A 114 15.16 21.83 -23.45
C TYR A 114 14.30 21.03 -22.48
N LEU A 115 13.36 20.24 -23.04
CA LEU A 115 12.31 19.54 -22.27
C LEU A 115 11.35 20.46 -21.48
N PRO A 116 10.93 21.64 -22.01
CA PRO A 116 9.93 22.45 -21.31
C PRO A 116 8.59 21.72 -21.30
N TYR A 117 7.84 21.84 -20.20
CA TYR A 117 6.60 21.13 -19.98
C TYR A 117 5.52 21.99 -19.34
N ARG A 118 4.26 21.56 -19.49
CA ARG A 118 3.10 22.24 -18.90
C ARG A 118 2.98 21.86 -17.42
N VAL A 119 3.08 22.85 -16.53
CA VAL A 119 2.91 22.66 -15.08
C VAL A 119 1.48 22.23 -14.75
N GLN A 120 1.34 21.31 -13.81
CA GLN A 120 0.07 20.92 -13.21
C GLN A 120 0.12 21.23 -11.72
N GLU A 121 -0.62 22.24 -11.28
CA GLU A 121 -0.79 22.49 -9.84
C GLU A 121 -1.74 21.45 -9.22
N GLY A 122 -1.66 21.28 -7.90
CA GLY A 122 -2.53 20.40 -7.14
C GLY A 122 -2.04 18.94 -7.11
N TRP A 123 -2.99 18.00 -7.13
CA TRP A 123 -2.74 16.59 -6.83
C TRP A 123 -3.63 15.62 -7.63
N GLY A 124 -3.38 14.32 -7.47
CA GLY A 124 -4.15 13.24 -8.09
C GLY A 124 -3.38 12.58 -9.24
N ASN A 125 -3.99 12.47 -10.42
CA ASN A 125 -3.32 11.93 -11.60
C ASN A 125 -2.64 13.06 -12.41
N TYR A 126 -1.47 12.80 -12.98
CA TYR A 126 -0.80 13.74 -13.87
C TYR A 126 -1.31 13.61 -15.31
N HIS A 127 -1.85 14.70 -15.87
CA HIS A 127 -2.48 14.72 -17.20
C HIS A 127 -1.86 15.72 -18.19
N ARG A 128 -0.79 16.40 -17.78
CA ARG A 128 -0.05 17.34 -18.64
C ARG A 128 1.07 16.63 -19.40
N GLY A 129 1.87 17.39 -20.15
CA GLY A 129 2.98 16.86 -20.94
C GLY A 129 3.96 17.93 -21.38
N TYR A 130 4.98 17.51 -22.13
CA TYR A 130 5.92 18.43 -22.77
C TYR A 130 5.19 19.38 -23.72
N TYR A 131 5.72 20.59 -23.88
CA TYR A 131 5.24 21.47 -24.93
C TYR A 131 5.51 20.87 -26.32
N PRO A 132 4.63 21.13 -27.30
CA PRO A 132 4.89 20.73 -28.68
C PRO A 132 6.15 21.43 -29.18
N GLN A 133 6.79 20.81 -30.19
CA GLN A 133 7.92 21.39 -30.92
C GLN A 133 7.67 22.86 -31.28
N GLU A 134 8.72 23.66 -31.25
CA GLU A 134 8.67 25.06 -31.64
C GLU A 134 8.17 25.25 -33.07
N GLU A 135 7.56 26.41 -33.32
CA GLU A 135 7.07 26.79 -34.64
C GLU A 135 8.20 26.80 -35.67
N ALA A 136 7.84 26.55 -36.93
CA ALA A 136 8.80 26.66 -38.02
C ALA A 136 9.35 28.10 -38.10
N PRO A 137 10.64 28.28 -38.46
CA PRO A 137 11.21 29.59 -38.68
C PRO A 137 10.38 30.42 -39.67
N ASP A 138 10.32 31.74 -39.44
CA ASP A 138 9.70 32.68 -40.37
C ASP A 138 10.28 32.48 -41.78
N PRO A 139 9.44 32.23 -42.80
CA PRO A 139 9.90 32.08 -44.18
C PRO A 139 10.74 33.25 -44.72
N GLN A 140 10.62 34.45 -44.12
CA GLN A 140 11.38 35.65 -44.48
C GLN A 140 12.71 35.78 -43.72
N TRP A 141 12.98 34.91 -42.72
CA TRP A 141 14.22 34.93 -41.98
C TRP A 141 15.38 34.44 -42.86
N PRO A 142 16.48 35.20 -43.04
CA PRO A 142 17.51 34.93 -44.05
C PRO A 142 18.43 33.73 -43.76
N ALA A 143 17.98 32.74 -42.99
CA ALA A 143 18.82 31.70 -42.41
C ALA A 143 19.19 30.57 -43.38
N VAL A 144 20.17 30.83 -44.25
CA VAL A 144 21.33 29.96 -44.58
C VAL A 144 22.41 30.82 -45.23
N SER A 145 23.56 30.97 -44.59
CA SER A 145 24.80 31.40 -45.24
C SER A 145 25.99 30.64 -44.66
N GLU A 146 27.06 30.49 -45.44
CA GLU A 146 28.34 29.97 -44.94
C GLU A 146 28.98 31.01 -44.00
N GLY A 147 29.64 30.55 -42.93
CA GLY A 147 30.40 31.43 -42.03
C GLY A 147 29.59 32.13 -40.92
N LEU A 148 28.51 31.53 -40.43
CA LEU A 148 27.72 32.07 -39.31
C LEU A 148 28.54 32.19 -38.01
N PRO A 149 28.32 33.25 -37.20
CA PRO A 149 28.85 33.34 -35.84
C PRO A 149 28.42 32.13 -35.00
N GLN A 150 29.32 31.64 -34.13
CA GLN A 150 29.07 30.48 -33.27
C GLN A 150 28.64 30.92 -31.87
N ALA A 151 27.58 30.31 -31.35
CA ALA A 151 27.25 30.37 -29.93
C ALA A 151 28.14 29.38 -29.16
N LYS A 152 28.74 29.83 -28.05
CA LYS A 152 29.59 28.99 -27.19
C LYS A 152 28.79 28.46 -26.00
N VAL A 153 28.72 27.13 -25.84
CA VAL A 153 28.21 26.51 -24.61
C VAL A 153 29.25 26.68 -23.50
N THR A 154 28.89 27.40 -22.44
CA THR A 154 29.79 27.67 -21.31
C THR A 154 29.61 26.67 -20.18
N ARG A 155 28.37 26.22 -19.94
CA ARG A 155 28.01 25.19 -18.96
C ARG A 155 26.61 24.64 -19.22
N VAL A 156 26.32 23.49 -18.64
CA VAL A 156 24.99 22.85 -18.64
C VAL A 156 24.48 22.85 -17.20
N GLU A 157 23.24 23.28 -17.02
CA GLU A 157 22.62 23.42 -15.71
C GLU A 157 21.36 22.56 -15.60
N SER A 158 21.20 21.88 -14.46
CA SER A 158 19.91 21.34 -14.03
C SER A 158 19.23 22.32 -13.09
N ARG A 159 17.89 22.29 -13.07
CA ARG A 159 17.07 23.19 -12.24
C ARG A 159 17.34 22.94 -10.75
N THR A 160 17.39 21.68 -10.37
CA THR A 160 17.77 21.22 -9.03
C THR A 160 18.83 20.10 -9.10
N ALA A 161 19.37 19.70 -7.95
CA ALA A 161 20.24 18.52 -7.87
C ALA A 161 19.48 17.22 -8.19
N PHE A 162 18.19 17.16 -7.84
CA PHE A 162 17.33 15.99 -8.08
C PHE A 162 17.05 15.77 -9.57
N ASP A 163 17.03 16.84 -10.35
CA ASP A 163 16.80 16.80 -11.79
C ASP A 163 18.06 16.49 -12.59
N SER A 164 19.25 16.41 -11.98
CA SER A 164 20.50 16.38 -12.73
C SER A 164 20.72 15.06 -13.45
N PHE A 165 21.05 15.14 -14.74
CA PHE A 165 21.57 14.00 -15.51
C PHE A 165 23.05 13.69 -15.21
N TYR A 166 23.82 14.63 -14.68
CA TYR A 166 25.25 14.44 -14.47
C TYR A 166 25.54 13.74 -13.13
N PRO A 167 26.47 12.77 -13.06
CA PRO A 167 27.26 12.20 -14.15
C PRO A 167 26.69 10.91 -14.76
N MET A 168 25.66 10.30 -14.15
CA MET A 168 25.25 8.92 -14.43
C MET A 168 24.19 8.76 -15.53
N GLU A 169 23.70 9.86 -16.09
CA GLU A 169 22.71 9.93 -17.17
C GLU A 169 23.19 10.78 -18.35
N VAL A 170 24.50 11.04 -18.43
CA VAL A 170 25.16 11.61 -19.61
C VAL A 170 25.71 10.46 -20.45
N ILE A 171 25.23 10.27 -21.67
CA ILE A 171 25.57 9.08 -22.48
C ILE A 171 26.97 9.15 -23.09
N ALA A 172 27.65 8.00 -23.17
CA ALA A 172 28.77 7.81 -24.09
C ALA A 172 28.27 7.78 -25.55
N THR A 173 29.06 8.34 -26.47
CA THR A 173 28.77 8.28 -27.91
C THR A 173 29.02 6.88 -28.47
N ALA A 174 28.39 6.54 -29.60
CA ALA A 174 28.62 5.31 -30.33
C ALA A 174 30.12 5.12 -30.68
N ASN A 175 30.79 6.19 -31.09
CA ASN A 175 32.23 6.17 -31.37
C ASN A 175 33.07 5.84 -30.12
N GLU A 176 32.74 6.43 -28.97
CA GLU A 176 33.43 6.13 -27.72
C GLU A 176 33.19 4.67 -27.29
N LYS A 177 31.95 4.18 -27.38
CA LYS A 177 31.61 2.77 -27.09
C LYS A 177 32.41 1.81 -27.97
N ASP A 178 32.48 2.07 -29.27
CA ASP A 178 33.20 1.24 -30.23
C ASP A 178 34.70 1.25 -29.99
N ASN A 179 35.28 2.41 -29.70
CA ASN A 179 36.70 2.53 -29.37
C ASN A 179 37.03 1.79 -28.07
N TYR A 180 36.18 1.92 -27.06
CA TYR A 180 36.39 1.24 -25.78
C TYR A 180 36.29 -0.28 -25.90
N ARG A 181 35.32 -0.80 -26.68
CA ARG A 181 35.20 -2.24 -26.98
C ARG A 181 36.39 -2.80 -27.75
N LYS A 182 36.98 -2.02 -28.66
CA LYS A 182 38.19 -2.41 -29.37
C LYS A 182 39.40 -2.49 -28.42
N ALA A 183 39.49 -1.57 -27.47
CA ALA A 183 40.56 -1.56 -26.47
C ALA A 183 40.38 -2.65 -25.40
N ASN A 184 39.14 -3.03 -25.08
CA ASN A 184 38.78 -3.99 -24.04
C ASN A 184 37.94 -5.13 -24.64
N PRO A 185 38.55 -6.08 -25.37
CA PRO A 185 37.84 -7.19 -25.94
C PRO A 185 37.33 -8.13 -24.83
N GLY A 186 36.06 -8.48 -24.88
CA GLY A 186 35.43 -9.36 -23.90
C GLY A 186 33.97 -9.64 -24.26
N ARG A 187 33.42 -10.73 -23.71
CA ARG A 187 32.00 -11.05 -23.87
C ARG A 187 31.10 -10.06 -23.13
N PHE A 188 31.55 -9.60 -21.97
CA PHE A 188 31.01 -8.47 -21.23
C PHE A 188 32.12 -7.75 -20.46
N LEU A 189 31.82 -6.54 -20.00
CA LEU A 189 32.71 -5.69 -19.21
C LEU A 189 32.02 -5.31 -17.89
N VAL A 190 32.80 -5.10 -16.84
CA VAL A 190 32.30 -4.77 -15.50
C VAL A 190 32.86 -3.42 -15.05
N PHE A 191 31.98 -2.55 -14.53
CA PHE A 191 32.31 -1.21 -14.07
C PHE A 191 31.95 -1.06 -12.59
N PRO A 192 32.93 -0.97 -11.69
CA PRO A 192 32.66 -0.72 -10.27
C PRO A 192 32.23 0.71 -10.04
N GLU A 193 31.24 0.92 -9.18
CA GLU A 193 30.72 2.24 -8.89
C GLU A 193 30.25 2.37 -7.43
N ASP A 194 30.47 3.54 -6.84
CA ASP A 194 30.06 3.81 -5.47
C ASP A 194 28.56 4.14 -5.41
N ARG A 195 27.94 3.86 -4.26
CA ARG A 195 26.54 4.17 -3.98
C ARG A 195 26.18 5.65 -4.18
N THR A 196 27.12 6.60 -4.11
CA THR A 196 26.86 8.02 -4.41
C THR A 196 26.60 8.31 -5.89
N HIS A 197 26.87 7.35 -6.78
CA HIS A 197 26.66 7.47 -8.22
C HIS A 197 25.85 6.27 -8.73
N PRO A 198 24.59 6.09 -8.30
CA PRO A 198 23.77 4.94 -8.70
C PRO A 198 23.70 4.82 -10.23
N ILE A 199 23.82 3.60 -10.77
CA ILE A 199 23.69 3.37 -12.21
C ILE A 199 22.21 3.49 -12.57
N ARG A 200 21.88 4.47 -13.41
CA ARG A 200 20.50 4.84 -13.73
C ARG A 200 20.03 4.32 -15.09
N MET A 201 20.94 4.26 -16.05
CA MET A 201 20.66 3.89 -17.44
C MET A 201 20.86 2.40 -17.70
N ARG A 202 19.92 1.78 -18.42
CA ARG A 202 19.99 0.38 -18.87
C ARG A 202 20.33 0.21 -20.36
N ALA A 203 19.92 1.18 -21.19
CA ALA A 203 20.14 1.14 -22.64
C ALA A 203 21.42 1.86 -23.09
N HIS A 204 22.07 2.59 -22.18
CA HIS A 204 23.24 3.40 -22.45
C HIS A 204 24.25 3.26 -21.32
N ILE A 205 25.54 3.35 -21.64
CA ILE A 205 26.60 3.47 -20.62
C ILE A 205 26.89 4.95 -20.33
N PRO A 206 27.14 5.33 -19.06
CA PRO A 206 27.56 6.67 -18.71
C PRO A 206 28.89 7.05 -19.38
N TYR A 207 28.96 8.27 -19.92
CA TYR A 207 30.19 8.87 -20.44
C TYR A 207 31.34 8.76 -19.42
N LYS A 208 31.04 9.00 -18.13
CA LYS A 208 31.97 8.90 -16.99
C LYS A 208 32.81 7.62 -17.02
N TRP A 209 32.20 6.47 -17.31
CA TRP A 209 32.90 5.19 -17.29
C TRP A 209 34.01 5.14 -18.33
N LEU A 210 33.75 5.60 -19.55
CA LEU A 210 34.73 5.53 -20.63
C LEU A 210 35.91 6.49 -20.49
N GLN A 211 35.89 7.35 -19.45
CA GLN A 211 36.96 8.29 -19.22
C GLN A 211 38.04 7.77 -18.26
N SER A 212 37.73 6.73 -17.46
CA SER A 212 38.73 6.08 -16.62
C SER A 212 39.45 4.99 -17.42
N PRO A 213 40.78 4.89 -17.36
CA PRO A 213 41.52 3.82 -18.02
C PRO A 213 41.43 2.49 -17.28
N ASP A 214 41.04 2.49 -16.00
CA ASP A 214 41.03 1.31 -15.13
C ASP A 214 39.70 1.17 -14.37
N HIS A 215 39.14 -0.04 -14.44
CA HIS A 215 37.93 -0.48 -13.76
C HIS A 215 38.13 -1.82 -13.03
N SER A 216 39.38 -2.26 -12.86
CA SER A 216 39.71 -3.51 -12.19
C SER A 216 39.45 -3.48 -10.69
N THR A 217 39.39 -2.30 -10.06
CA THR A 217 39.30 -2.16 -8.61
C THR A 217 38.16 -1.23 -8.16
N PHE A 218 37.32 -1.70 -7.23
CA PHE A 218 36.43 -0.88 -6.42
C PHE A 218 37.15 -0.41 -5.14
N ARG A 219 36.97 0.86 -4.76
CA ARG A 219 37.50 1.42 -3.51
C ARG A 219 36.41 2.11 -2.72
N GLY A 220 36.22 1.71 -1.47
CA GLY A 220 35.23 2.27 -0.55
C GLY A 220 35.80 2.58 0.84
N THR A 221 35.10 3.44 1.58
CA THR A 221 35.41 3.70 3.00
C THR A 221 34.17 3.47 3.85
N ALA A 222 34.27 2.58 4.83
CA ALA A 222 33.19 2.22 5.71
C ALA A 222 33.54 2.44 7.19
N LEU A 223 32.51 2.54 8.01
CA LEU A 223 32.62 2.55 9.46
C LEU A 223 32.35 1.14 10.02
N PRO A 224 32.86 0.78 11.22
CA PRO A 224 32.39 -0.42 11.91
C PRO A 224 30.86 -0.39 12.09
N ASN A 225 30.26 -1.56 12.19
CA ASN A 225 28.80 -1.78 12.18
C ASN A 225 28.06 -1.32 10.91
N GLU A 226 28.68 -0.72 9.90
CA GLU A 226 27.96 -0.25 8.72
C GLU A 226 27.46 -1.39 7.82
N TYR A 227 26.25 -1.26 7.25
CA TYR A 227 25.87 -2.04 6.07
C TYR A 227 26.27 -1.26 4.82
N TYR A 228 27.43 -1.58 4.26
CA TYR A 228 28.02 -0.82 3.16
C TYR A 228 27.50 -1.29 1.81
N ALA A 229 26.89 -0.39 1.03
CA ALA A 229 26.38 -0.69 -0.29
C ALA A 229 27.26 -0.14 -1.41
N PHE A 230 27.38 -0.88 -2.51
CA PHE A 230 28.02 -0.45 -3.76
C PHE A 230 27.44 -1.24 -4.94
N GLN A 231 27.88 -0.97 -6.17
CA GLN A 231 27.38 -1.66 -7.35
C GLN A 231 28.49 -2.03 -8.35
N LEU A 232 28.27 -3.11 -9.08
CA LEU A 232 29.05 -3.50 -10.25
C LEU A 232 28.13 -3.46 -11.48
N GLY A 233 28.41 -2.57 -12.43
CA GLY A 233 27.67 -2.48 -13.68
C GLY A 233 28.18 -3.47 -14.73
N VAL A 234 27.35 -4.42 -15.13
CA VAL A 234 27.68 -5.37 -16.22
C VAL A 234 27.18 -4.79 -17.54
N TRP A 235 28.08 -4.54 -18.49
CA TRP A 235 27.74 -4.13 -19.85
C TRP A 235 27.97 -5.28 -20.82
N ALA A 236 26.88 -5.77 -21.43
CA ALA A 236 26.94 -6.85 -22.39
C ALA A 236 27.63 -6.41 -23.69
N GLY A 237 28.36 -7.35 -24.29
CA GLY A 237 28.92 -7.21 -25.63
C GLY A 237 27.83 -7.27 -26.70
N LYS A 238 28.16 -7.91 -27.83
CA LYS A 238 27.24 -8.06 -28.97
C LYS A 238 26.24 -9.20 -28.79
N GLU A 239 26.49 -10.10 -27.85
CA GLU A 239 25.66 -11.26 -27.56
C GLU A 239 24.92 -11.07 -26.24
N GLU A 240 23.77 -11.73 -26.14
CA GLU A 240 23.00 -11.80 -24.91
C GLU A 240 23.76 -12.64 -23.87
N LEU A 241 23.76 -12.17 -22.63
CA LEU A 241 24.20 -12.95 -21.47
C LEU A 241 22.95 -13.61 -20.88
N LYS A 242 22.91 -14.94 -20.85
CA LYS A 242 21.70 -15.67 -20.39
C LYS A 242 21.64 -15.76 -18.87
N SER A 243 22.80 -15.83 -18.22
CA SER A 243 22.89 -15.88 -16.76
C SER A 243 24.15 -15.21 -16.28
N ILE A 244 24.02 -14.39 -15.25
CA ILE A 244 25.15 -13.79 -14.54
C ILE A 244 25.25 -14.36 -13.12
N LEU A 245 26.44 -14.82 -12.78
CA LEU A 245 26.83 -15.35 -11.48
C LEU A 245 27.90 -14.45 -10.85
N TYR A 246 28.05 -14.56 -9.54
CA TYR A 246 29.20 -13.98 -8.84
C TYR A 246 29.78 -14.96 -7.83
N GLU A 247 31.09 -14.87 -7.62
CA GLU A 247 31.81 -15.63 -6.61
C GLU A 247 32.75 -14.71 -5.81
N THR A 248 32.90 -14.97 -4.52
CA THR A 248 33.85 -14.27 -3.65
C THR A 248 34.27 -15.15 -2.48
N SER A 249 35.49 -14.95 -1.98
CA SER A 249 36.00 -15.59 -0.76
C SER A 249 35.95 -14.69 0.47
N GLY A 250 35.26 -13.55 0.36
CA GLY A 250 35.27 -12.48 1.36
C GLY A 250 36.44 -11.52 1.19
N LEU A 251 36.62 -10.62 2.17
CA LEU A 251 37.67 -9.61 2.19
C LEU A 251 38.58 -9.82 3.42
N LYS A 252 39.88 -9.58 3.28
CA LYS A 252 40.88 -9.83 4.33
C LYS A 252 41.73 -8.61 4.62
N SER A 253 42.05 -8.38 5.89
CA SER A 253 43.02 -7.40 6.35
C SER A 253 43.94 -8.04 7.39
N GLY A 254 45.11 -8.53 6.96
CA GLY A 254 45.96 -9.39 7.79
C GLY A 254 45.22 -10.66 8.19
N ASN A 255 45.08 -10.91 9.50
CA ASN A 255 44.32 -12.04 10.04
C ASN A 255 42.81 -11.76 10.21
N ASN A 256 42.37 -10.52 9.99
CA ASN A 256 40.96 -10.15 10.13
C ASN A 256 40.21 -10.41 8.82
N ILE A 257 38.96 -10.86 8.93
CA ILE A 257 38.16 -11.32 7.78
C ILE A 257 36.77 -10.67 7.82
N ILE A 258 36.29 -10.24 6.66
CA ILE A 258 34.87 -10.07 6.33
C ILE A 258 34.51 -11.28 5.46
N PRO A 259 33.69 -12.22 5.94
CA PRO A 259 33.53 -13.49 5.27
C PRO A 259 32.58 -13.37 4.06
N ALA A 260 32.55 -14.37 3.18
CA ALA A 260 31.76 -14.32 1.95
C ALA A 260 30.26 -14.18 2.23
N GLU A 261 29.75 -14.82 3.30
CA GLU A 261 28.36 -14.73 3.73
C GLU A 261 27.93 -13.32 4.18
N ALA A 262 28.88 -12.44 4.49
CA ALA A 262 28.59 -11.03 4.78
C ALA A 262 28.41 -10.18 3.52
N ILE A 263 28.65 -10.75 2.32
CA ILE A 263 28.55 -10.07 1.03
C ILE A 263 27.31 -10.60 0.29
N THR A 264 26.35 -9.73 0.00
CA THR A 264 25.11 -10.08 -0.69
C THR A 264 24.98 -9.34 -2.01
N CYS A 265 24.76 -10.05 -3.12
CA CYS A 265 24.24 -9.45 -4.35
C CYS A 265 22.70 -9.49 -4.34
N PHE A 266 22.06 -8.33 -4.22
CA PHE A 266 20.59 -8.21 -4.08
C PHE A 266 19.83 -8.64 -5.34
N ASN A 267 20.43 -8.47 -6.52
CA ASN A 267 19.84 -8.86 -7.80
C ASN A 267 19.71 -10.37 -7.96
N ARG A 268 20.59 -11.13 -7.30
CA ARG A 268 20.66 -12.58 -7.42
C ARG A 268 20.03 -13.29 -6.23
N ASN A 269 20.32 -12.83 -5.01
CA ASN A 269 19.93 -13.53 -3.79
C ASN A 269 19.01 -12.67 -2.94
N GLY A 270 18.14 -13.33 -2.18
CA GLY A 270 17.31 -12.65 -1.21
C GLY A 270 16.51 -13.59 -0.34
N VAL A 271 15.70 -13.00 0.52
CA VAL A 271 14.71 -13.69 1.35
C VAL A 271 13.35 -13.12 1.00
N ASN A 272 12.41 -13.96 0.60
CA ASN A 272 11.07 -13.52 0.23
C ASN A 272 10.25 -13.11 1.48
N PRO A 273 9.04 -12.55 1.31
CA PRO A 273 8.20 -12.12 2.44
C PRO A 273 7.76 -13.23 3.41
N LEU A 274 7.90 -14.50 3.01
CA LEU A 274 7.62 -15.68 3.84
C LEU A 274 8.86 -16.19 4.59
N GLY A 275 9.98 -15.47 4.52
CA GLY A 275 11.24 -15.86 5.17
C GLY A 275 11.99 -16.96 4.43
N LYS A 276 11.63 -17.28 3.17
CA LYS A 276 12.29 -18.31 2.37
C LYS A 276 13.40 -17.69 1.53
N PRO A 277 14.64 -18.21 1.59
CA PRO A 277 15.71 -17.75 0.73
C PRO A 277 15.42 -18.14 -0.72
N PHE A 278 15.87 -17.31 -1.67
CA PHE A 278 15.77 -17.58 -3.10
C PHE A 278 17.02 -17.14 -3.86
N THR A 279 17.10 -17.62 -5.10
CA THR A 279 18.09 -17.22 -6.08
C THR A 279 17.39 -16.92 -7.40
N LYS A 280 17.81 -15.86 -8.10
CA LYS A 280 17.33 -15.47 -9.42
C LYS A 280 18.40 -15.69 -10.48
N GLU A 281 17.94 -16.02 -11.68
CA GLU A 281 18.76 -15.90 -12.89
C GLU A 281 18.66 -14.47 -13.42
N ILE A 282 19.79 -13.93 -13.88
CA ILE A 282 19.89 -12.57 -14.38
C ILE A 282 20.38 -12.64 -15.82
N SER A 283 19.54 -12.28 -16.78
CA SER A 283 19.94 -12.10 -18.17
C SER A 283 20.22 -10.63 -18.50
N VAL A 284 21.09 -10.41 -19.48
CA VAL A 284 21.45 -9.06 -19.96
C VAL A 284 21.40 -9.05 -21.48
N ALA A 285 20.52 -8.22 -22.03
CA ALA A 285 20.39 -8.06 -23.47
C ALA A 285 21.67 -7.48 -24.11
N PRO A 286 21.93 -7.73 -25.41
CA PRO A 286 23.07 -7.14 -26.12
C PRO A 286 23.14 -5.62 -25.98
N ASP A 287 24.34 -5.08 -25.79
CA ASP A 287 24.62 -3.65 -25.56
C ASP A 287 23.91 -3.02 -24.34
N ALA A 288 23.22 -3.80 -23.51
CA ALA A 288 22.53 -3.32 -22.32
C ALA A 288 23.42 -3.35 -21.06
N VAL A 289 23.01 -2.57 -20.06
CA VAL A 289 23.64 -2.45 -18.75
C VAL A 289 22.75 -3.07 -17.68
N GLN A 290 23.31 -3.98 -16.90
CA GLN A 290 22.70 -4.52 -15.69
C GLN A 290 23.50 -4.10 -14.45
N PRO A 291 22.96 -3.22 -13.60
CA PRO A 291 23.53 -2.94 -12.28
C PRO A 291 23.37 -4.15 -11.37
N LEU A 292 24.45 -4.57 -10.71
CA LEU A 292 24.43 -5.54 -9.63
C LEU A 292 24.75 -4.82 -8.32
N TRP A 293 23.76 -4.69 -7.44
CA TRP A 293 23.92 -4.07 -6.12
C TRP A 293 24.44 -5.07 -5.10
N PHE A 294 25.53 -4.70 -4.44
CA PHE A 294 26.17 -5.46 -3.39
C PHE A 294 26.04 -4.76 -2.04
N GLY A 295 25.81 -5.54 -0.99
CA GLY A 295 25.88 -5.12 0.40
C GLY A 295 26.98 -5.88 1.14
N VAL A 296 27.75 -5.18 1.99
CA VAL A 296 28.76 -5.74 2.88
C VAL A 296 28.34 -5.46 4.32
N ASP A 297 28.04 -6.52 5.05
CA ASP A 297 27.64 -6.47 6.44
C ASP A 297 28.87 -6.45 7.38
N LEU A 298 29.21 -5.27 7.90
CA LEU A 298 30.33 -5.11 8.83
C LEU A 298 29.89 -5.34 10.27
N LYS A 299 30.68 -6.12 11.01
CA LYS A 299 30.43 -6.35 12.44
C LYS A 299 30.57 -5.06 13.24
N GLU A 300 29.88 -4.99 14.38
CA GLU A 300 29.95 -3.85 15.29
C GLU A 300 31.39 -3.55 15.75
N ASP A 301 32.15 -4.60 16.02
CA ASP A 301 33.55 -4.57 16.45
C ASP A 301 34.55 -4.78 15.30
N GLN A 302 34.13 -4.58 14.04
CA GLN A 302 35.00 -4.81 12.88
C GLN A 302 36.31 -4.00 13.01
N PRO A 303 37.49 -4.66 13.05
CA PRO A 303 38.75 -3.96 13.24
C PRO A 303 39.05 -2.96 12.14
N ALA A 304 39.71 -1.86 12.49
CA ALA A 304 40.19 -0.90 11.51
C ALA A 304 41.26 -1.54 10.62
N GLY A 305 41.20 -1.24 9.32
CA GLY A 305 42.12 -1.80 8.33
C GLY A 305 41.60 -1.65 6.92
N THR A 306 42.45 -1.96 5.93
CA THR A 306 42.03 -2.08 4.53
C THR A 306 41.79 -3.55 4.23
N TYR A 307 40.53 -3.89 3.99
CA TYR A 307 40.10 -5.23 3.65
C TYR A 307 40.12 -5.39 2.13
N LYS A 308 40.82 -6.43 1.65
CA LYS A 308 40.98 -6.70 0.22
C LYS A 308 40.45 -8.08 -0.13
N GLY A 309 39.80 -8.19 -1.29
CA GLY A 309 39.34 -9.44 -1.86
C GLY A 309 38.92 -9.26 -3.31
N VAL A 310 38.35 -10.30 -3.90
CA VAL A 310 37.91 -10.28 -5.30
C VAL A 310 36.46 -10.71 -5.37
N ILE A 311 35.67 -10.03 -6.20
CA ILE A 311 34.38 -10.50 -6.69
C ILE A 311 34.56 -10.84 -8.16
N VAL A 312 34.28 -12.09 -8.52
CA VAL A 312 34.37 -12.57 -9.91
C VAL A 312 32.96 -12.63 -10.46
N ILE A 313 32.69 -11.92 -11.55
CA ILE A 313 31.43 -12.01 -12.30
C ILE A 313 31.63 -13.01 -13.43
N THR A 314 30.73 -13.98 -13.58
CA THR A 314 30.84 -15.07 -14.56
C THR A 314 29.53 -15.22 -15.33
N ASP A 315 29.59 -15.55 -16.60
CA ASP A 315 28.40 -15.89 -17.40
C ASP A 315 28.17 -17.40 -17.56
N GLU A 316 27.13 -17.79 -18.31
CA GLU A 316 26.81 -19.19 -18.58
C GLU A 316 27.88 -19.97 -19.37
N THR A 317 28.84 -19.27 -20.00
CA THR A 317 29.93 -19.88 -20.80
C THR A 317 31.20 -20.12 -19.99
N GLY A 318 31.26 -19.58 -18.77
CA GLY A 318 32.44 -19.57 -17.94
C GLY A 318 33.38 -18.37 -18.21
N TYR A 319 32.97 -17.40 -19.05
CA TYR A 319 33.72 -16.16 -19.20
C TYR A 319 33.61 -15.36 -17.91
N ALA A 320 34.76 -15.03 -17.32
CA ALA A 320 34.85 -14.46 -15.98
C ALA A 320 35.62 -13.13 -15.99
N VAL A 321 35.08 -12.15 -15.27
CA VAL A 321 35.70 -10.84 -15.06
C VAL A 321 35.94 -10.63 -13.57
N PRO A 322 37.20 -10.68 -13.09
CA PRO A 322 37.52 -10.39 -11.70
C PRO A 322 37.50 -8.87 -11.43
N VAL A 323 36.96 -8.48 -10.28
CA VAL A 323 37.01 -7.12 -9.76
C VAL A 323 37.60 -7.15 -8.35
N ASP A 324 38.72 -6.46 -8.16
CA ASP A 324 39.35 -6.25 -6.87
C ASP A 324 38.49 -5.32 -6.01
N ILE A 325 38.28 -5.67 -4.76
CA ILE A 325 37.51 -4.88 -3.79
C ILE A 325 38.45 -4.44 -2.68
N GLU A 326 38.60 -3.14 -2.48
CA GLU A 326 39.34 -2.55 -1.37
C GLU A 326 38.40 -1.70 -0.49
N LEU A 327 38.10 -2.20 0.72
CA LEU A 327 37.25 -1.51 1.69
C LEU A 327 38.07 -1.05 2.90
N LYS A 328 38.21 0.26 3.07
CA LYS A 328 38.87 0.84 4.23
C LYS A 328 37.88 0.99 5.38
N VAL A 329 38.08 0.24 6.47
CA VAL A 329 37.29 0.34 7.71
C VAL A 329 38.06 1.21 8.71
N SER A 330 37.43 2.28 9.18
CA SER A 330 38.02 3.17 10.19
C SER A 330 36.96 4.01 10.89
N GLY A 331 37.28 4.59 12.06
CA GLY A 331 36.34 5.47 12.79
C GLY A 331 35.53 4.75 13.86
N LYS A 332 34.45 5.39 14.31
CA LYS A 332 33.54 4.84 15.34
C LYS A 332 32.45 3.99 14.69
N ALA A 333 32.00 2.97 15.40
CA ALA A 333 30.87 2.15 14.99
C ALA A 333 29.60 3.00 14.81
N LEU A 334 28.83 2.72 13.76
CA LEU A 334 27.50 3.29 13.57
C LEU A 334 26.50 2.68 14.57
N ALA A 335 25.54 3.46 15.04
CA ALA A 335 24.56 3.01 16.04
C ALA A 335 23.49 2.07 15.45
N ASP A 336 23.23 2.17 14.16
CA ASP A 336 22.04 1.67 13.49
C ASP A 336 22.36 1.16 12.08
N ARG A 337 23.61 0.73 11.86
CA ARG A 337 24.11 0.25 10.57
C ARG A 337 24.15 1.30 9.45
N GLY A 338 23.80 2.56 9.75
CA GLY A 338 23.69 3.67 8.80
C GLY A 338 22.26 4.00 8.36
N ASP A 339 21.24 3.41 8.97
CA ASP A 339 19.83 3.57 8.55
C ASP A 339 19.28 4.97 8.71
N ASN A 340 19.84 5.77 9.60
CA ASN A 340 19.49 7.17 9.79
C ASN A 340 20.13 8.08 8.73
N GLU A 341 20.97 7.53 7.85
CA GLU A 341 21.68 8.27 6.81
C GLU A 341 21.30 7.71 5.42
N PRO A 342 20.17 8.11 4.81
CA PRO A 342 19.64 7.47 3.60
C PRO A 342 20.63 7.43 2.42
N TRP A 343 21.55 8.40 2.34
CA TRP A 343 22.62 8.42 1.33
C TRP A 343 23.55 7.19 1.38
N ARG A 344 23.55 6.43 2.48
CA ARG A 344 24.33 5.20 2.64
C ARG A 344 23.70 3.97 1.98
N HIS A 345 22.42 4.01 1.61
CA HIS A 345 21.68 2.86 1.08
C HIS A 345 21.73 1.60 1.99
N SER A 346 21.98 1.76 3.30
CA SER A 346 22.07 0.63 4.25
C SER A 346 20.74 -0.13 4.39
N ARG A 347 19.63 0.54 4.09
CA ARG A 347 18.27 0.00 4.13
C ARG A 347 17.98 -1.01 3.03
N LEU A 348 18.84 -1.13 2.01
CA LEU A 348 18.73 -2.22 1.04
C LEU A 348 18.72 -3.60 1.71
N ARG A 349 19.40 -3.75 2.86
CA ARG A 349 19.35 -5.00 3.63
C ARG A 349 17.95 -5.35 4.13
N TRP A 350 17.08 -4.35 4.34
CA TRP A 350 15.71 -4.57 4.80
C TRP A 350 14.89 -5.38 3.80
N LEU A 351 15.26 -5.39 2.50
CA LEU A 351 14.65 -6.27 1.49
C LEU A 351 14.73 -7.75 1.89
N ASN A 352 15.74 -8.14 2.66
CA ASN A 352 15.96 -9.51 3.10
C ASN A 352 15.55 -9.74 4.57
N SER A 353 14.81 -8.81 5.19
CA SER A 353 14.39 -8.93 6.58
C SER A 353 13.34 -10.02 6.81
N THR A 354 13.45 -10.70 7.94
CA THR A 354 12.45 -11.66 8.45
C THR A 354 11.67 -11.11 9.65
N LEU A 355 11.77 -9.79 9.92
CA LEU A 355 11.10 -9.15 11.05
C LEU A 355 9.58 -9.42 11.03
N GLY A 356 9.04 -9.73 12.21
CA GLY A 356 7.62 -10.04 12.41
C GLY A 356 7.18 -11.43 11.94
N ILE A 357 8.04 -12.22 11.29
CA ILE A 357 7.71 -13.60 10.90
C ILE A 357 7.75 -14.49 12.15
N THR A 358 6.57 -14.81 12.66
CA THR A 358 6.43 -15.64 13.86
C THR A 358 5.07 -16.31 13.90
N ASP A 359 4.98 -17.43 14.62
CA ASP A 359 3.72 -18.11 14.93
C ASP A 359 3.23 -17.77 16.35
N LYS A 360 3.70 -16.67 16.95
CA LYS A 360 3.20 -16.19 18.24
C LYS A 360 1.89 -15.41 18.03
N PRO A 361 0.91 -15.51 18.95
CA PRO A 361 -0.22 -14.59 18.94
C PRO A 361 0.23 -13.13 19.06
N THR A 362 -0.49 -12.22 18.38
CA THR A 362 -0.32 -10.78 18.57
C THR A 362 -0.87 -10.32 19.91
N THR A 363 -0.52 -9.12 20.34
CA THR A 363 -1.01 -8.54 21.60
C THR A 363 -2.54 -8.55 21.64
N GLY A 364 -3.11 -9.03 22.75
CA GLY A 364 -4.55 -9.17 22.94
C GLY A 364 -5.12 -10.54 22.57
N TYR A 365 -4.36 -11.41 21.89
CA TYR A 365 -4.79 -12.78 21.59
C TYR A 365 -4.14 -13.82 22.50
N SER A 366 -4.90 -14.88 22.80
CA SER A 366 -4.41 -16.02 23.57
C SER A 366 -3.71 -17.06 22.69
N ASN A 367 -2.86 -17.89 23.30
CA ASN A 367 -2.35 -19.09 22.63
C ASN A 367 -3.50 -20.01 22.21
N LEU A 368 -3.27 -20.78 21.15
CA LEU A 368 -4.11 -21.90 20.78
C LEU A 368 -3.97 -23.04 21.79
N SER A 369 -5.08 -23.72 22.07
CA SER A 369 -5.09 -24.98 22.81
C SER A 369 -5.78 -26.06 21.99
N LEU A 370 -5.12 -27.22 21.86
CA LEU A 370 -5.66 -28.41 21.21
C LEU A 370 -6.02 -29.44 22.27
N ASN A 371 -7.29 -29.82 22.35
CA ASN A 371 -7.82 -30.84 23.26
C ASN A 371 -8.61 -31.88 22.46
N SER A 372 -8.07 -33.09 22.31
CA SER A 372 -8.66 -34.15 21.49
C SER A 372 -8.90 -33.69 20.03
N ASN A 373 -10.17 -33.52 19.63
CA ASN A 373 -10.58 -33.04 18.32
C ASN A 373 -11.00 -31.56 18.32
N SER A 374 -10.76 -30.82 19.40
CA SER A 374 -11.17 -29.42 19.56
C SER A 374 -9.98 -28.48 19.63
N ILE A 375 -10.01 -27.40 18.86
CA ILE A 375 -9.01 -26.33 18.89
C ILE A 375 -9.69 -25.05 19.39
N SER A 376 -9.17 -24.48 20.47
CA SER A 376 -9.67 -23.23 21.05
C SER A 376 -8.68 -22.08 20.85
N CYS A 377 -9.23 -20.92 20.57
CA CYS A 377 -8.57 -19.62 20.52
C CYS A 377 -9.36 -18.62 21.39
N LEU A 378 -9.00 -17.33 21.37
CA LEU A 378 -9.63 -16.31 22.23
C LEU A 378 -11.16 -16.29 22.08
N GLY A 379 -11.91 -16.87 23.00
CA GLY A 379 -13.37 -16.85 22.96
C GLY A 379 -14.03 -17.69 21.85
N ARG A 380 -13.28 -18.46 21.03
CA ARG A 380 -13.87 -19.38 20.04
C ARG A 380 -13.29 -20.78 20.14
N THR A 381 -14.11 -21.79 19.90
CA THR A 381 -13.70 -23.21 19.87
C THR A 381 -14.25 -23.92 18.64
N VAL A 382 -13.39 -24.68 17.96
CA VAL A 382 -13.73 -25.46 16.77
C VAL A 382 -13.53 -26.93 17.08
N SER A 383 -14.61 -27.70 17.02
CA SER A 383 -14.55 -29.16 17.09
C SER A 383 -14.49 -29.74 15.69
N LEU A 384 -13.62 -30.72 15.44
CA LEU A 384 -13.48 -31.40 14.16
C LEU A 384 -14.29 -32.70 14.12
N ASP A 385 -14.94 -32.97 13.00
CA ASP A 385 -15.41 -34.29 12.63
C ASP A 385 -14.22 -35.14 12.20
N MET A 386 -13.81 -36.11 13.03
CA MET A 386 -12.57 -36.87 12.79
C MET A 386 -12.54 -37.66 11.47
N PRO A 387 -13.66 -38.25 10.99
CA PRO A 387 -13.69 -38.92 9.68
C PRO A 387 -13.44 -37.99 8.50
N THR A 388 -13.88 -36.72 8.54
CA THR A 388 -13.76 -35.79 7.40
C THR A 388 -12.69 -34.71 7.57
N GLY A 389 -12.25 -34.45 8.80
CA GLY A 389 -11.34 -33.37 9.16
C GLY A 389 -11.94 -31.97 9.11
N LEU A 390 -13.26 -31.84 8.87
CA LEU A 390 -13.98 -30.58 8.79
C LEU A 390 -14.65 -30.20 10.12
N PRO A 391 -15.04 -28.93 10.33
CA PRO A 391 -15.71 -28.52 11.56
C PRO A 391 -17.04 -29.25 11.77
N SER A 392 -17.19 -29.88 12.93
CA SER A 392 -18.44 -30.48 13.42
C SER A 392 -19.26 -29.55 14.33
N SER A 393 -18.58 -28.63 15.02
CA SER A 393 -19.16 -27.58 15.86
C SER A 393 -18.24 -26.38 15.88
N ILE A 394 -18.83 -25.18 15.92
CA ILE A 394 -18.13 -23.91 16.06
C ILE A 394 -18.85 -23.10 17.13
N ASP A 395 -18.22 -22.97 18.30
CA ASP A 395 -18.66 -22.08 19.36
C ASP A 395 -17.92 -20.73 19.23
N SER A 396 -18.68 -19.64 19.18
CA SER A 396 -18.16 -18.27 19.22
C SER A 396 -18.77 -17.55 20.41
N TRP A 397 -17.96 -17.24 21.41
CA TRP A 397 -18.35 -16.54 22.63
C TRP A 397 -19.56 -17.17 23.35
N GLY A 398 -19.65 -18.51 23.36
CA GLY A 398 -20.77 -19.25 23.95
C GLY A 398 -21.99 -19.42 23.04
N HIS A 399 -21.88 -19.02 21.77
CA HIS A 399 -22.91 -19.17 20.75
C HIS A 399 -22.49 -20.18 19.68
N GLU A 400 -23.15 -21.35 19.68
CA GLU A 400 -22.94 -22.38 18.67
C GLU A 400 -23.51 -21.96 17.31
N LEU A 401 -22.65 -21.92 16.30
CA LEU A 401 -22.96 -21.47 14.95
C LEU A 401 -23.49 -22.59 14.04
N LEU A 402 -22.93 -23.80 14.12
CA LEU A 402 -23.25 -24.87 13.18
C LEU A 402 -24.53 -25.60 13.59
N ALA A 403 -25.37 -25.91 12.60
CA ALA A 403 -26.53 -26.78 12.77
C ALA A 403 -26.17 -28.25 12.54
N SER A 404 -25.14 -28.51 11.73
CA SER A 404 -24.55 -29.82 11.48
C SER A 404 -23.13 -29.65 10.91
N PRO A 405 -22.29 -30.70 10.85
CA PRO A 405 -20.93 -30.59 10.34
C PRO A 405 -20.83 -29.98 8.94
N VAL A 406 -19.76 -29.22 8.70
CA VAL A 406 -19.37 -28.71 7.38
C VAL A 406 -19.06 -29.89 6.47
N ARG A 407 -19.41 -29.79 5.17
CA ARG A 407 -19.25 -30.90 4.22
C ARG A 407 -18.53 -30.44 2.96
N PHE A 408 -17.52 -31.22 2.56
CA PHE A 408 -16.92 -31.14 1.23
C PHE A 408 -17.36 -32.38 0.44
N ILE A 409 -18.19 -32.18 -0.59
CA ILE A 409 -18.92 -33.25 -1.26
C ILE A 409 -18.42 -33.40 -2.70
N ILE A 410 -18.05 -34.62 -3.08
CA ILE A 410 -17.79 -35.02 -4.47
C ILE A 410 -18.95 -35.91 -4.93
N ARG A 411 -19.68 -35.49 -5.95
CA ARG A 411 -20.82 -36.24 -6.51
C ARG A 411 -20.51 -36.74 -7.91
N THR A 412 -20.73 -38.03 -8.13
CA THR A 412 -20.67 -38.70 -9.45
C THR A 412 -22.06 -39.18 -9.86
N ASP A 413 -22.17 -39.84 -11.02
CA ASP A 413 -23.40 -40.51 -11.44
C ASP A 413 -23.84 -41.63 -10.49
N ALA A 414 -22.90 -42.24 -9.77
CA ALA A 414 -23.19 -43.27 -8.76
C ALA A 414 -23.69 -42.68 -7.42
N GLY A 415 -23.67 -41.35 -7.26
CA GLY A 415 -24.05 -40.65 -6.03
C GLY A 415 -22.90 -39.89 -5.38
N GLU A 416 -23.08 -39.52 -4.11
CA GLU A 416 -22.04 -38.84 -3.32
C GLU A 416 -20.98 -39.84 -2.86
N LYS A 417 -19.70 -39.50 -3.07
CA LYS A 417 -18.60 -40.29 -2.53
C LYS A 417 -18.53 -40.10 -1.01
N ARG A 418 -18.36 -41.21 -0.29
CA ARG A 418 -18.16 -41.22 1.17
C ARG A 418 -16.72 -41.62 1.47
N LEU A 419 -15.91 -40.62 1.76
CA LEU A 419 -14.48 -40.77 1.97
C LEU A 419 -14.18 -40.45 3.43
N ASN A 420 -13.79 -41.48 4.17
CA ASN A 420 -13.42 -41.36 5.57
C ASN A 420 -11.91 -41.50 5.69
N GLY A 421 -11.31 -40.60 6.44
CA GLY A 421 -9.88 -40.54 6.68
C GLY A 421 -9.56 -40.45 8.16
N THR A 422 -8.31 -40.09 8.44
CA THR A 422 -7.86 -39.78 9.79
C THR A 422 -7.13 -38.45 9.76
N VAL A 423 -7.41 -37.60 10.75
CA VAL A 423 -6.71 -36.33 10.95
C VAL A 423 -5.38 -36.62 11.66
N GLU A 424 -4.30 -36.15 11.06
CA GLU A 424 -2.95 -36.17 11.61
C GLU A 424 -2.54 -34.73 11.93
N VAL A 425 -2.15 -34.44 13.17
CA VAL A 425 -1.55 -33.14 13.52
C VAL A 425 -0.11 -33.14 13.06
N THR A 426 0.24 -32.20 12.18
CA THR A 426 1.57 -32.10 11.57
C THR A 426 2.43 -31.01 12.19
N GLY A 427 1.84 -30.11 12.98
CA GLY A 427 2.55 -29.02 13.64
C GLY A 427 1.68 -28.31 14.67
N GLN A 428 2.32 -27.87 15.75
CA GLN A 428 1.67 -27.10 16.81
C GLN A 428 2.68 -26.10 17.39
N SER A 429 2.27 -24.83 17.42
CA SER A 429 2.96 -23.73 18.08
C SER A 429 1.95 -22.91 18.89
N ALA A 430 2.42 -21.84 19.54
CA ALA A 430 1.56 -21.00 20.38
C ALA A 430 0.38 -20.39 19.61
N GLY A 431 0.58 -20.00 18.35
CA GLY A 431 -0.43 -19.31 17.55
C GLY A 431 -0.85 -20.05 16.28
N LYS A 432 -0.38 -21.28 16.05
CA LYS A 432 -0.73 -22.05 14.85
C LYS A 432 -0.81 -23.56 15.12
N VAL A 433 -1.83 -24.21 14.60
CA VAL A 433 -1.97 -25.67 14.53
C VAL A 433 -2.12 -26.06 13.07
N THR A 434 -1.32 -27.00 12.60
CA THR A 434 -1.42 -27.57 11.25
C THR A 434 -1.78 -29.04 11.30
N GLY A 435 -2.63 -29.46 10.39
CA GLY A 435 -3.09 -30.83 10.24
C GLY A 435 -3.04 -31.32 8.81
N ARG A 436 -3.17 -32.64 8.66
CA ARG A 436 -3.32 -33.32 7.38
C ARG A 436 -4.41 -34.37 7.51
N TRP A 437 -5.31 -34.40 6.55
CA TRP A 437 -6.33 -35.44 6.41
C TRP A 437 -6.15 -36.15 5.08
N LYS A 438 -6.26 -37.48 5.06
CA LYS A 438 -6.17 -38.29 3.85
C LYS A 438 -7.31 -39.29 3.80
N ALA A 439 -7.91 -39.44 2.63
CA ALA A 439 -8.90 -40.48 2.36
C ALA A 439 -8.78 -40.96 0.91
N GLU A 440 -9.18 -42.19 0.64
CA GLU A 440 -9.18 -42.73 -0.72
C GLU A 440 -10.29 -43.77 -0.91
N ASP A 441 -10.66 -43.99 -2.16
CA ASP A 441 -11.44 -45.15 -2.58
C ASP A 441 -10.86 -45.76 -3.86
N THR A 442 -11.63 -46.61 -4.55
CA THR A 442 -11.19 -47.26 -5.80
C THR A 442 -10.99 -46.30 -6.97
N ASP A 443 -11.55 -45.10 -6.90
CA ASP A 443 -11.64 -44.18 -8.03
C ASP A 443 -10.69 -42.98 -7.88
N LEU A 444 -10.45 -42.50 -6.65
CA LEU A 444 -9.62 -41.32 -6.40
C LEU A 444 -9.00 -41.35 -4.98
N SER A 445 -8.01 -40.48 -4.76
CA SER A 445 -7.46 -40.16 -3.44
C SER A 445 -7.57 -38.66 -3.15
N LEU A 446 -7.75 -38.31 -1.88
CA LEU A 446 -7.72 -36.93 -1.40
C LEU A 446 -6.66 -36.76 -0.32
N THR A 447 -6.00 -35.61 -0.38
CA THR A 447 -5.28 -35.03 0.76
C THR A 447 -5.88 -33.67 1.05
N CYS A 448 -6.11 -33.35 2.32
CA CYS A 448 -6.43 -32.01 2.78
C CYS A 448 -5.34 -31.54 3.76
N HIS A 449 -4.77 -30.37 3.51
CA HIS A 449 -3.92 -29.67 4.46
C HIS A 449 -4.75 -28.64 5.20
N THR A 450 -4.71 -28.67 6.53
CA THR A 450 -5.45 -27.73 7.37
C THR A 450 -4.51 -26.87 8.20
N THR A 451 -4.83 -25.59 8.33
CA THR A 451 -4.12 -24.67 9.24
C THR A 451 -5.14 -23.88 10.01
N MET A 452 -5.05 -23.85 11.34
CA MET A 452 -5.81 -22.94 12.20
C MET A 452 -4.84 -22.02 12.93
N GLU A 453 -5.14 -20.72 12.94
CA GLU A 453 -4.35 -19.69 13.63
C GLU A 453 -5.10 -19.10 14.85
N PHE A 454 -4.35 -18.41 15.73
CA PHE A 454 -4.84 -17.85 16.99
C PHE A 454 -5.99 -16.84 16.86
N ASP A 455 -6.17 -16.26 15.68
CA ASP A 455 -7.21 -15.30 15.35
C ASP A 455 -8.52 -15.95 14.88
N GLY A 456 -8.61 -17.30 14.91
CA GLY A 456 -9.81 -18.03 14.50
C GLY A 456 -9.92 -18.21 12.99
N TRP A 457 -8.88 -17.87 12.24
CA TRP A 457 -8.74 -18.18 10.82
C TRP A 457 -8.39 -19.66 10.63
N ILE A 458 -9.03 -20.29 9.65
CA ILE A 458 -8.83 -21.70 9.30
C ILE A 458 -8.74 -21.84 7.78
N ASN A 459 -7.70 -22.48 7.27
CA ASN A 459 -7.56 -22.77 5.85
C ASN A 459 -7.55 -24.26 5.56
N TYR A 460 -8.15 -24.62 4.43
CA TYR A 460 -8.27 -25.97 3.92
C TYR A 460 -7.80 -26.00 2.45
N VAL A 461 -6.72 -26.74 2.19
CA VAL A 461 -6.24 -27.00 0.83
C VAL A 461 -6.43 -28.47 0.50
N TYR A 462 -7.47 -28.77 -0.27
CA TYR A 462 -7.76 -30.10 -0.80
C TYR A 462 -7.02 -30.34 -2.10
N SER A 463 -6.38 -31.50 -2.24
CA SER A 463 -5.84 -32.04 -3.49
C SER A 463 -6.59 -33.33 -3.83
N ILE A 464 -7.26 -33.36 -4.97
CA ILE A 464 -8.03 -34.50 -5.47
C ILE A 464 -7.25 -35.13 -6.61
N SER A 465 -6.84 -36.39 -6.43
CA SER A 465 -6.05 -37.15 -7.41
C SER A 465 -6.87 -38.33 -7.96
N PRO A 466 -7.35 -38.28 -9.21
CA PRO A 466 -8.11 -39.35 -9.82
C PRO A 466 -7.22 -40.54 -10.19
N LYS A 467 -7.64 -41.76 -9.83
CA LYS A 467 -6.99 -43.03 -10.22
C LYS A 467 -7.43 -43.53 -11.59
N LYS A 468 -8.52 -42.97 -12.11
CA LYS A 468 -9.08 -43.20 -13.44
C LYS A 468 -9.83 -41.95 -13.92
N ASP A 469 -10.21 -41.92 -15.19
CA ASP A 469 -11.08 -40.86 -15.71
C ASP A 469 -12.46 -40.91 -15.00
N LEU A 470 -12.90 -39.78 -14.46
CA LEU A 470 -14.14 -39.68 -13.70
C LEU A 470 -15.02 -38.55 -14.21
N GLN A 471 -16.30 -38.87 -14.41
CA GLN A 471 -17.34 -37.86 -14.59
C GLN A 471 -17.83 -37.39 -13.23
N ILE A 472 -17.60 -36.10 -12.96
CA ILE A 472 -18.03 -35.45 -11.73
C ILE A 472 -19.23 -34.59 -12.06
N LYS A 473 -20.32 -34.79 -11.32
CA LYS A 473 -21.52 -33.96 -11.40
C LYS A 473 -21.35 -32.65 -10.65
N ASP A 474 -20.68 -32.69 -9.51
CA ASP A 474 -20.37 -31.50 -8.72
C ASP A 474 -19.29 -31.80 -7.68
N ILE A 475 -18.50 -30.77 -7.37
CA ILE A 475 -17.66 -30.70 -6.16
C ILE A 475 -18.10 -29.44 -5.44
N ARG A 476 -18.53 -29.57 -4.19
CA ARG A 476 -19.12 -28.45 -3.45
C ARG A 476 -18.77 -28.45 -1.97
N LEU A 477 -18.66 -27.25 -1.41
CA LEU A 477 -18.60 -26.98 0.02
C LEU A 477 -20.00 -26.59 0.50
N GLU A 478 -20.45 -27.20 1.60
CA GLU A 478 -21.67 -26.84 2.29
C GLU A 478 -21.37 -26.49 3.75
N ILE A 479 -21.85 -25.33 4.20
CA ILE A 479 -21.71 -24.81 5.57
C ILE A 479 -23.11 -24.68 6.16
N PRO A 480 -23.57 -25.67 6.95
CA PRO A 480 -24.91 -25.67 7.52
C PRO A 480 -24.91 -24.98 8.90
N MET A 481 -25.49 -23.79 8.97
CA MET A 481 -25.53 -22.93 10.17
C MET A 481 -26.92 -22.89 10.79
N LYS A 482 -27.02 -22.58 12.07
CA LYS A 482 -28.31 -22.35 12.73
C LYS A 482 -28.92 -21.04 12.24
N SER A 483 -30.16 -21.06 11.76
CA SER A 483 -30.83 -19.84 11.26
C SER A 483 -30.90 -18.71 12.29
N ALA A 484 -31.00 -19.04 13.58
CA ALA A 484 -31.02 -18.07 14.68
C ALA A 484 -29.66 -17.40 14.91
N ALA A 485 -28.54 -18.09 14.62
CA ALA A 485 -27.19 -17.53 14.74
C ALA A 485 -26.79 -16.71 13.50
N THR A 486 -27.49 -16.87 12.38
CA THR A 486 -27.17 -16.21 11.11
C THR A 486 -28.36 -15.39 10.59
N PRO A 487 -28.78 -14.31 11.26
CA PRO A 487 -29.81 -13.41 10.76
C PRO A 487 -29.35 -12.55 9.57
N TYR A 488 -28.04 -12.33 9.40
CA TYR A 488 -27.51 -11.45 8.37
C TYR A 488 -26.57 -12.17 7.39
N PHE A 489 -26.48 -11.61 6.18
CA PHE A 489 -25.61 -12.09 5.10
C PHE A 489 -25.03 -10.92 4.30
N MET A 490 -23.79 -11.06 3.83
CA MET A 490 -23.15 -10.16 2.87
C MET A 490 -22.13 -10.89 1.99
N GLY A 491 -21.78 -10.29 0.85
CA GLY A 491 -20.82 -10.83 -0.10
C GLY A 491 -21.47 -11.56 -1.27
N LEU A 492 -20.66 -12.16 -2.14
CA LEU A 492 -21.10 -12.81 -3.40
C LEU A 492 -22.00 -11.91 -4.28
N GLY A 493 -21.72 -10.62 -4.28
CA GLY A 493 -22.48 -9.61 -5.02
C GLY A 493 -23.79 -9.16 -4.35
N LEU A 494 -24.06 -9.59 -3.12
CA LEU A 494 -25.11 -9.03 -2.27
C LEU A 494 -24.52 -8.02 -1.28
N PRO A 495 -25.25 -6.93 -0.99
CA PRO A 495 -24.88 -6.01 0.07
C PRO A 495 -25.19 -6.69 1.42
N GLY A 496 -24.74 -6.10 2.51
CA GLY A 496 -25.20 -6.44 3.85
C GLY A 496 -26.70 -6.32 3.97
N GLN A 497 -27.36 -7.41 4.37
CA GLN A 497 -28.80 -7.50 4.49
C GLN A 497 -29.21 -8.64 5.43
N GLU A 498 -30.50 -8.75 5.72
CA GLU A 498 -31.09 -9.95 6.32
C GLU A 498 -30.80 -11.17 5.43
N THR A 499 -30.47 -12.31 6.03
CA THR A 499 -30.17 -13.53 5.29
C THR A 499 -31.35 -13.92 4.39
N PRO A 500 -31.16 -14.01 3.07
CA PRO A 500 -32.25 -14.32 2.15
C PRO A 500 -32.76 -15.74 2.38
N ASP A 501 -34.08 -15.93 2.22
CA ASP A 501 -34.68 -17.26 2.30
C ASP A 501 -34.08 -18.21 1.27
N ASN A 502 -33.91 -17.71 0.04
CA ASN A 502 -33.24 -18.42 -1.05
C ASN A 502 -32.43 -17.43 -1.89
N TYR A 503 -31.20 -17.78 -2.22
CA TYR A 503 -30.36 -17.03 -3.14
C TYR A 503 -29.54 -18.00 -3.99
N THR A 504 -29.32 -17.66 -5.25
CA THR A 504 -28.38 -18.34 -6.13
C THR A 504 -27.61 -17.28 -6.92
N GLY A 505 -26.30 -17.32 -6.83
CA GLY A 505 -25.38 -16.43 -7.54
C GLY A 505 -24.38 -17.24 -8.36
N GLY A 506 -23.99 -16.71 -9.52
CA GLY A 506 -22.85 -17.18 -10.30
C GLY A 506 -21.70 -16.17 -10.28
N TRP A 507 -20.52 -16.62 -10.65
CA TRP A 507 -19.31 -15.79 -10.74
C TRP A 507 -19.50 -14.60 -11.68
N GLU A 508 -20.08 -14.82 -12.86
CA GLU A 508 -20.31 -13.78 -13.87
C GLU A 508 -21.67 -13.09 -13.73
N THR A 509 -22.31 -13.15 -12.56
CA THR A 509 -23.65 -12.59 -12.41
C THR A 509 -23.64 -11.10 -12.69
N ARG A 510 -24.42 -10.68 -13.69
CA ARG A 510 -24.61 -9.26 -14.01
C ARG A 510 -25.37 -8.58 -12.88
N GLY A 511 -24.68 -7.68 -12.18
CA GLY A 511 -25.32 -6.76 -11.26
C GLY A 511 -26.06 -5.63 -11.96
N LYS A 512 -26.76 -4.85 -11.15
CA LYS A 512 -27.38 -3.59 -11.54
C LYS A 512 -26.91 -2.54 -10.53
N THR A 513 -26.32 -1.43 -10.99
CA THR A 513 -25.95 -0.29 -10.15
C THR A 513 -26.76 0.93 -10.59
N VAL A 514 -27.14 1.76 -9.61
CA VAL A 514 -27.96 2.97 -9.81
C VAL A 514 -27.09 4.22 -10.01
N HIS A 515 -25.88 4.21 -9.45
CA HIS A 515 -24.95 5.34 -9.45
C HIS A 515 -23.74 5.05 -10.37
N ASP A 516 -23.30 6.06 -11.13
CA ASP A 516 -22.12 5.99 -12.02
C ASP A 516 -20.80 5.90 -11.22
N TYR A 517 -20.86 6.27 -9.95
CA TYR A 517 -19.83 6.01 -8.94
C TYR A 517 -20.08 4.63 -8.35
N ALA A 518 -19.02 3.88 -8.09
CA ALA A 518 -19.02 2.47 -7.68
C ALA A 518 -19.58 2.21 -6.26
N VAL A 519 -20.81 2.67 -6.01
CA VAL A 519 -21.54 2.54 -4.76
C VAL A 519 -21.96 1.08 -4.57
N SER A 520 -21.68 0.53 -3.39
CA SER A 520 -22.07 -0.83 -2.99
C SER A 520 -23.55 -0.94 -2.59
N ILE A 521 -24.47 -0.40 -3.40
CA ILE A 521 -25.91 -0.45 -3.09
C ILE A 521 -26.68 -0.94 -4.33
N PRO A 522 -27.12 -2.21 -4.35
CA PRO A 522 -28.00 -2.71 -5.40
C PRO A 522 -29.45 -2.33 -5.08
N THR A 523 -29.88 -1.14 -5.54
CA THR A 523 -31.27 -0.68 -5.39
C THR A 523 -31.84 -0.06 -6.68
N SER A 524 -31.84 -0.78 -7.82
CA SER A 524 -32.80 -0.67 -8.97
C SER A 524 -32.23 -0.57 -10.41
N LYS A 525 -32.97 -1.22 -11.34
CA LYS A 525 -33.18 -1.14 -12.81
C LYS A 525 -32.16 -0.65 -13.89
N SER A 526 -30.87 -0.42 -13.64
CA SER A 526 -29.87 -0.23 -14.74
C SER A 526 -28.59 -1.05 -14.58
N THR A 527 -27.99 -1.52 -15.67
CA THR A 527 -27.06 -2.68 -15.72
C THR A 527 -25.58 -2.32 -15.58
N SER A 528 -24.85 -2.98 -14.67
CA SER A 528 -23.37 -3.00 -14.59
C SER A 528 -22.86 -4.24 -13.84
N TRP A 529 -21.75 -4.84 -14.29
CA TRP A 529 -21.24 -6.12 -13.79
C TRP A 529 -20.77 -6.08 -12.31
N LEU A 530 -21.00 -7.17 -11.55
CA LEU A 530 -20.56 -7.35 -10.14
C LEU A 530 -19.14 -7.91 -10.00
N TRP A 531 -18.34 -7.87 -11.07
CA TRP A 531 -17.01 -8.46 -11.12
C TRP A 531 -16.03 -7.79 -10.14
N PRO A 532 -15.04 -8.50 -9.56
CA PRO A 532 -15.08 -9.85 -9.01
C PRO A 532 -15.32 -9.85 -7.48
N PHE A 533 -15.80 -10.97 -6.97
CA PHE A 533 -15.91 -11.30 -5.55
C PHE A 533 -15.49 -12.78 -5.38
N ASP A 534 -15.00 -13.13 -4.20
CA ASP A 534 -14.53 -14.49 -3.88
C ASP A 534 -15.02 -14.98 -2.51
N SER A 535 -15.78 -14.16 -1.79
CA SER A 535 -16.09 -14.39 -0.39
C SER A 535 -17.51 -13.98 0.02
N PHE A 536 -17.97 -14.53 1.15
CA PHE A 536 -19.17 -14.11 1.86
C PHE A 536 -18.97 -14.15 3.37
N TRP A 537 -19.86 -13.47 4.08
CA TRP A 537 -20.04 -13.63 5.52
C TRP A 537 -21.52 -13.88 5.85
N CYS A 538 -21.77 -14.74 6.84
CA CYS A 538 -23.10 -15.07 7.33
C CYS A 538 -23.06 -15.17 8.86
N GLY A 539 -23.91 -14.44 9.58
CA GLY A 539 -23.81 -14.36 11.04
C GLY A 539 -24.68 -13.29 11.70
N SER A 540 -24.38 -13.05 12.98
CA SER A 540 -24.87 -11.97 13.83
C SER A 540 -23.70 -11.25 14.50
N GLU A 541 -24.01 -10.31 15.39
CA GLU A 541 -23.05 -9.66 16.29
C GLU A 541 -22.39 -10.60 17.31
N LYS A 542 -22.96 -11.80 17.51
CA LYS A 542 -22.50 -12.78 18.52
C LYS A 542 -21.73 -13.94 17.91
N ALA A 543 -22.12 -14.38 16.72
CA ALA A 543 -21.47 -15.47 16.02
C ALA A 543 -21.64 -15.33 14.51
N GLY A 544 -20.57 -15.53 13.76
CA GLY A 544 -20.63 -15.54 12.30
C GLY A 544 -19.43 -16.24 11.69
N ILE A 545 -19.55 -16.55 10.41
CA ILE A 545 -18.48 -17.15 9.61
C ILE A 545 -18.32 -16.40 8.30
N HIS A 546 -17.09 -15.98 8.04
CA HIS A 546 -16.64 -15.55 6.73
C HIS A 546 -16.00 -16.74 6.01
N CYS A 547 -16.25 -16.86 4.72
CA CYS A 547 -15.68 -17.89 3.85
C CYS A 547 -15.15 -17.23 2.58
N GLU A 548 -13.87 -17.45 2.27
CA GLU A 548 -13.21 -16.98 1.05
C GLU A 548 -12.78 -18.19 0.21
N LEU A 549 -13.14 -18.15 -1.07
CA LEU A 549 -12.73 -19.14 -2.06
C LEU A 549 -11.42 -18.73 -2.70
N ARG A 550 -10.41 -19.60 -2.62
CA ARG A 550 -9.02 -19.30 -3.00
C ARG A 550 -8.54 -20.18 -4.14
N GLY A 551 -7.33 -19.90 -4.62
CA GLY A 551 -6.69 -20.57 -5.76
C GLY A 551 -6.60 -19.71 -7.03
N ALA A 552 -6.90 -18.42 -6.93
CA ALA A 552 -6.63 -17.42 -7.97
C ALA A 552 -5.17 -16.92 -7.92
N SER A 553 -4.76 -16.17 -8.93
CA SER A 553 -3.44 -15.51 -8.95
C SER A 553 -3.28 -14.41 -7.90
N TYR A 554 -4.41 -13.88 -7.40
CA TYR A 554 -4.48 -12.93 -6.30
C TYR A 554 -5.76 -13.18 -5.51
N THR A 555 -5.66 -13.17 -4.19
CA THR A 555 -6.76 -13.23 -3.24
C THR A 555 -6.53 -12.15 -2.19
N GLY A 556 -7.59 -11.49 -1.74
CA GLY A 556 -7.51 -10.36 -0.81
C GLY A 556 -8.27 -9.14 -1.31
N PRO A 557 -8.05 -7.97 -0.69
CA PRO A 557 -8.86 -6.78 -0.93
C PRO A 557 -8.63 -6.14 -2.31
N LEU A 558 -9.35 -5.05 -2.61
CA LEU A 558 -9.21 -4.27 -3.85
C LEU A 558 -9.56 -5.06 -5.13
N LEU A 559 -10.42 -6.07 -5.03
CA LEU A 559 -10.80 -6.92 -6.16
C LEU A 559 -11.40 -6.11 -7.33
N ASN A 560 -12.11 -5.02 -7.03
CA ASN A 560 -12.71 -4.15 -8.06
C ASN A 560 -11.64 -3.29 -8.78
N LEU A 561 -10.50 -3.01 -8.13
CA LEU A 561 -9.36 -2.34 -8.75
C LEU A 561 -8.52 -3.31 -9.59
N TYR A 562 -8.12 -4.45 -9.00
CA TYR A 562 -7.17 -5.38 -9.64
C TYR A 562 -7.77 -6.33 -10.66
N ARG A 563 -9.08 -6.62 -10.56
CA ARG A 563 -9.79 -7.52 -11.48
C ARG A 563 -9.08 -8.88 -11.69
N PRO A 564 -8.66 -9.60 -10.63
CA PRO A 564 -7.97 -10.88 -10.79
C PRO A 564 -8.87 -11.93 -11.46
N ALA A 565 -8.24 -12.96 -12.01
CA ALA A 565 -8.96 -14.14 -12.49
C ALA A 565 -9.62 -14.87 -11.31
N TYR A 566 -10.75 -15.52 -11.56
CA TYR A 566 -11.39 -16.35 -10.53
C TYR A 566 -10.57 -17.61 -10.21
N PRO A 567 -10.72 -18.17 -9.01
CA PRO A 567 -10.18 -19.48 -8.69
C PRO A 567 -10.69 -20.55 -9.66
N ALA A 568 -9.79 -21.13 -10.47
CA ALA A 568 -10.16 -22.02 -11.56
C ALA A 568 -10.97 -23.25 -11.10
N SER A 569 -10.63 -23.80 -9.93
CA SER A 569 -11.31 -24.96 -9.36
C SER A 569 -12.76 -24.66 -8.98
N TRP A 570 -13.05 -23.47 -8.46
CA TRP A 570 -14.40 -23.07 -8.08
C TRP A 570 -15.21 -22.50 -9.25
N TYR A 571 -14.57 -21.75 -10.15
CA TYR A 571 -15.20 -21.10 -11.30
C TYR A 571 -15.66 -22.10 -12.37
N ASN A 572 -14.76 -23.01 -12.76
CA ASN A 572 -15.01 -24.08 -13.73
C ASN A 572 -15.69 -23.60 -15.03
N ASP A 573 -15.10 -22.61 -15.68
CA ASP A 573 -15.63 -22.03 -16.92
C ASP A 573 -17.10 -21.57 -16.79
N GLY A 574 -17.43 -20.96 -15.66
CA GLY A 574 -18.77 -20.42 -15.37
C GLY A 574 -19.79 -21.45 -14.89
N LYS A 575 -19.41 -22.72 -14.73
CA LYS A 575 -20.31 -23.78 -14.23
C LYS A 575 -20.45 -23.78 -12.71
N GLY A 576 -19.51 -23.16 -12.00
CA GLY A 576 -19.59 -22.98 -10.56
C GLY A 576 -20.51 -21.84 -10.13
N GLY A 577 -20.72 -21.74 -8.82
CA GLY A 577 -21.52 -20.68 -8.23
C GLY A 577 -21.83 -20.95 -6.77
N PHE A 578 -22.85 -20.26 -6.27
CA PHE A 578 -23.16 -20.21 -4.85
C PHE A 578 -24.67 -20.26 -4.61
N ARG A 579 -25.07 -20.82 -3.47
CA ARG A 579 -26.48 -20.84 -3.03
C ARG A 579 -26.58 -20.60 -1.54
N ILE A 580 -27.64 -19.89 -1.14
CA ILE A 580 -28.10 -19.80 0.25
C ILE A 580 -29.51 -20.36 0.29
N ASN A 581 -29.78 -21.29 1.21
CA ASN A 581 -31.13 -21.78 1.48
C ASN A 581 -31.37 -21.73 2.99
N ARG A 582 -32.38 -20.97 3.40
CA ARG A 582 -32.79 -20.81 4.80
C ARG A 582 -34.11 -21.54 5.05
N SER A 583 -34.15 -22.22 6.18
CA SER A 583 -35.32 -22.86 6.77
C SER A 583 -35.48 -22.43 8.22
N ALA A 584 -36.55 -22.86 8.90
CA ALA A 584 -36.80 -22.46 10.28
C ALA A 584 -35.65 -22.79 11.26
N GLY A 585 -34.94 -23.90 11.06
CA GLY A 585 -33.86 -24.34 11.95
C GLY A 585 -32.44 -24.18 11.39
N GLN A 586 -32.29 -24.05 10.08
CA GLN A 586 -30.98 -24.11 9.42
C GLN A 586 -30.89 -23.19 8.20
N THR A 587 -29.75 -22.51 8.07
CA THR A 587 -29.30 -21.81 6.86
C THR A 587 -28.10 -22.55 6.28
N VAL A 588 -28.18 -22.97 5.02
CA VAL A 588 -27.07 -23.66 4.34
C VAL A 588 -26.49 -22.73 3.28
N ALA A 589 -25.22 -22.39 3.46
CA ALA A 589 -24.43 -21.77 2.40
C ALA A 589 -23.69 -22.84 1.60
N THR A 590 -23.76 -22.76 0.27
CA THR A 590 -23.15 -23.73 -0.64
C THR A 590 -22.31 -23.01 -1.67
N ALA A 591 -21.03 -23.37 -1.79
CA ALA A 591 -20.19 -23.04 -2.94
C ALA A 591 -20.03 -24.30 -3.78
N TYR A 592 -20.54 -24.29 -5.02
CA TYR A 592 -20.50 -25.41 -5.94
C TYR A 592 -19.63 -25.09 -7.14
N SER A 593 -19.09 -26.12 -7.79
CA SER A 593 -18.16 -25.95 -8.90
C SER A 593 -18.67 -26.56 -10.21
N GLY A 594 -19.81 -27.27 -10.17
CA GLY A 594 -20.48 -27.78 -11.36
C GLY A 594 -19.79 -28.99 -11.99
N GLU A 595 -20.37 -29.45 -13.10
CA GLU A 595 -19.93 -30.68 -13.76
C GLU A 595 -18.56 -30.53 -14.45
N ARG A 596 -17.74 -31.58 -14.36
CA ARG A 596 -16.43 -31.66 -15.02
C ARG A 596 -15.98 -33.10 -15.20
N THR A 597 -14.98 -33.29 -16.05
CA THR A 597 -14.24 -34.55 -16.13
C THR A 597 -12.91 -34.38 -15.39
N LEU A 598 -12.60 -35.30 -14.48
CA LEU A 598 -11.26 -35.42 -13.90
C LEU A 598 -10.50 -36.52 -14.64
N LYS A 599 -9.26 -36.25 -15.04
CA LYS A 599 -8.42 -37.20 -15.78
C LYS A 599 -7.50 -37.96 -14.85
N ALA A 600 -7.24 -39.22 -15.18
CA ALA A 600 -6.32 -40.05 -14.41
C ALA A 600 -4.94 -39.39 -14.32
N GLY A 601 -4.43 -39.17 -13.10
CA GLY A 601 -3.13 -38.55 -12.87
C GLY A 601 -3.08 -37.02 -12.93
N GLU A 602 -4.20 -36.34 -13.20
CA GLU A 602 -4.30 -34.87 -13.13
C GLU A 602 -4.92 -34.44 -11.80
N ASP A 603 -4.11 -33.80 -10.95
CA ASP A 603 -4.55 -33.31 -9.64
C ASP A 603 -5.38 -32.03 -9.78
N LEU A 604 -6.46 -31.94 -9.00
CA LEU A 604 -7.27 -30.74 -8.87
C LEU A 604 -7.25 -30.23 -7.42
N ALA A 605 -6.84 -28.98 -7.23
CA ALA A 605 -6.79 -28.34 -5.92
C ALA A 605 -8.03 -27.47 -5.65
N PHE A 606 -8.62 -27.59 -4.46
CA PHE A 606 -9.63 -26.68 -3.92
C PHE A 606 -9.07 -26.03 -2.66
N ASP A 607 -9.03 -24.69 -2.65
CA ASP A 607 -8.55 -23.90 -1.53
C ASP A 607 -9.68 -22.99 -1.03
N PHE A 608 -9.90 -22.96 0.27
CA PHE A 608 -10.79 -22.00 0.93
C PHE A 608 -10.32 -21.70 2.35
N SER A 609 -10.66 -20.50 2.84
CA SER A 609 -10.49 -20.12 4.24
C SER A 609 -11.84 -19.85 4.91
N LEU A 610 -11.86 -20.04 6.23
CA LEU A 610 -12.95 -19.68 7.13
C LEU A 610 -12.38 -18.73 8.18
N LEU A 611 -13.12 -17.68 8.53
CA LEU A 611 -12.83 -16.83 9.67
C LEU A 611 -14.05 -16.79 10.59
N ILE A 612 -13.83 -17.18 11.85
CA ILE A 612 -14.88 -17.20 12.87
C ILE A 612 -14.94 -15.83 13.55
N THR A 613 -16.15 -15.27 13.63
CA THR A 613 -16.41 -13.91 14.10
C THR A 613 -17.41 -13.92 15.26
N PRO A 614 -17.40 -12.91 16.16
CA PRO A 614 -16.42 -11.82 16.27
C PRO A 614 -15.00 -12.29 16.61
N VAL A 615 -13.97 -11.65 16.03
CA VAL A 615 -12.56 -12.05 16.25
C VAL A 615 -11.99 -11.56 17.58
N LYS A 616 -12.72 -10.67 18.27
CA LYS A 616 -12.47 -10.13 19.60
C LYS A 616 -13.77 -9.47 20.12
N GLU A 617 -13.81 -9.08 21.39
CA GLU A 617 -14.93 -8.29 21.92
C GLU A 617 -14.88 -6.85 21.38
N ILE A 618 -16.04 -6.22 21.23
CA ILE A 618 -16.11 -4.79 20.93
C ILE A 618 -15.62 -3.97 22.14
N GLU A 619 -15.08 -2.78 21.87
CA GLU A 619 -14.59 -1.83 22.89
C GLU A 619 -15.37 -0.49 22.86
N PRO A 620 -16.66 -0.44 23.24
CA PRO A 620 -17.49 0.77 23.12
C PRO A 620 -16.93 1.96 23.90
N ARG A 621 -16.27 1.72 25.04
CA ARG A 621 -15.65 2.80 25.83
C ARG A 621 -14.62 3.58 25.01
N ARG A 622 -13.79 2.88 24.21
CA ARG A 622 -12.82 3.53 23.32
C ARG A 622 -13.51 4.27 22.19
N GLN A 623 -14.61 3.75 21.63
CA GLN A 623 -15.39 4.45 20.61
C GLN A 623 -15.84 5.86 21.06
N PHE A 624 -16.22 6.02 22.33
CA PHE A 624 -16.71 7.30 22.85
C PHE A 624 -15.61 8.24 23.39
N THR A 625 -14.39 7.73 23.58
CA THR A 625 -13.28 8.47 24.20
C THR A 625 -12.11 8.75 23.26
N ASP A 626 -11.82 7.85 22.32
CA ASP A 626 -10.79 8.02 21.29
C ASP A 626 -11.31 8.94 20.18
N ARG A 627 -11.41 10.25 20.46
CA ARG A 627 -11.87 11.27 19.50
C ARG A 627 -10.75 11.64 18.52
N TYR A 628 -11.05 11.52 17.23
CA TYR A 628 -10.08 11.70 16.16
C TYR A 628 -10.08 13.13 15.61
N TYR A 629 -8.87 13.64 15.35
CA TYR A 629 -8.61 14.77 14.49
C TYR A 629 -7.98 14.27 13.18
N HIS A 630 -8.61 14.60 12.05
CA HIS A 630 -8.17 14.19 10.72
C HIS A 630 -8.40 15.30 9.70
N ASN A 631 -7.31 15.92 9.25
CA ASN A 631 -7.31 16.95 8.21
C ASN A 631 -6.15 16.68 7.24
N SER A 632 -6.45 16.68 5.94
CA SER A 632 -5.48 16.29 4.90
C SER A 632 -4.25 17.20 4.85
N PHE A 633 -4.47 18.52 4.98
CA PHE A 633 -3.44 19.52 4.71
C PHE A 633 -2.94 20.24 5.98
N ALA A 634 -3.76 20.30 7.02
CA ALA A 634 -3.43 20.94 8.30
C ALA A 634 -3.44 19.90 9.43
N PRO A 635 -2.35 19.15 9.63
CA PRO A 635 -2.33 18.02 10.56
C PRO A 635 -2.38 18.44 12.04
N ALA A 636 -2.15 19.71 12.38
CA ALA A 636 -2.10 20.20 13.75
C ALA A 636 -3.48 20.69 14.23
N PRO A 637 -4.07 20.06 15.26
CA PRO A 637 -5.26 20.60 15.92
C PRO A 637 -5.05 21.99 16.54
N GLU A 638 -6.13 22.73 16.72
CA GLU A 638 -6.17 23.96 17.51
C GLU A 638 -6.61 23.68 18.96
N GLN A 639 -6.44 24.64 19.88
CA GLN A 639 -6.82 24.49 21.29
C GLN A 639 -8.30 24.12 21.46
N GLU A 640 -9.17 24.68 20.64
CA GLU A 640 -10.61 24.36 20.65
C GLU A 640 -10.90 22.88 20.34
N ASN A 641 -10.02 22.19 19.61
CA ASN A 641 -10.18 20.76 19.33
C ASN A 641 -9.79 19.92 20.56
N LEU A 642 -8.79 20.37 21.33
CA LEU A 642 -8.41 19.73 22.59
C LEU A 642 -9.48 19.90 23.67
N ASP A 643 -10.08 21.09 23.74
CA ASP A 643 -11.11 21.41 24.73
C ASP A 643 -12.37 20.53 24.57
N VAL A 644 -12.64 20.05 23.35
CA VAL A 644 -13.71 19.09 23.04
C VAL A 644 -13.26 17.62 23.06
N GLY A 645 -12.05 17.35 23.56
CA GLY A 645 -11.59 16.01 23.91
C GLY A 645 -10.90 15.22 22.79
N VAL A 646 -10.36 15.86 21.74
CA VAL A 646 -9.50 15.16 20.76
C VAL A 646 -8.33 14.45 21.45
N LYS A 647 -8.12 13.18 21.10
CA LYS A 647 -7.05 12.33 21.66
C LYS A 647 -6.20 11.62 20.63
N ILE A 648 -6.61 11.57 19.36
CA ILE A 648 -5.86 10.89 18.31
C ILE A 648 -5.78 11.79 17.08
N ILE A 649 -4.58 11.96 16.54
CA ILE A 649 -4.31 12.75 15.34
C ILE A 649 -3.87 11.82 14.22
N ASN A 650 -4.53 11.91 13.07
CA ASN A 650 -4.10 11.25 11.83
C ASN A 650 -3.37 12.25 10.93
N VAL A 651 -2.08 12.04 10.73
CA VAL A 651 -1.28 12.79 9.76
C VAL A 651 -1.40 12.13 8.40
N HIS A 652 -2.18 12.75 7.52
CA HIS A 652 -2.36 12.29 6.14
C HIS A 652 -1.09 12.48 5.29
N HIS A 653 -1.04 11.91 4.09
CA HIS A 653 -0.06 12.29 3.07
C HIS A 653 -0.42 13.66 2.42
N ALA A 654 0.54 14.28 1.72
CA ALA A 654 0.45 15.55 0.99
C ALA A 654 0.41 16.80 1.88
N ASN A 655 1.17 16.79 2.99
CA ASN A 655 1.40 17.97 3.82
C ASN A 655 2.86 18.08 4.26
N ALA A 656 3.19 19.15 4.97
CA ALA A 656 4.57 19.47 5.35
C ALA A 656 5.25 18.43 6.28
N LEU A 657 4.47 17.59 6.99
CA LEU A 657 4.98 16.52 7.85
C LEU A 657 5.19 15.22 7.08
N ASN A 658 4.30 14.89 6.15
CA ASN A 658 4.35 13.68 5.33
C ASN A 658 4.13 14.01 3.83
N PRO A 659 5.11 14.65 3.17
CA PRO A 659 4.95 15.16 1.81
C PRO A 659 5.13 14.11 0.72
N PHE A 660 5.82 13.00 1.01
CA PHE A 660 6.18 11.97 0.04
C PHE A 660 5.41 10.69 0.30
N ILE A 661 4.60 10.27 -0.67
CA ILE A 661 3.73 9.12 -0.52
C ILE A 661 4.54 7.85 -0.22
N ASN A 662 4.15 7.19 0.86
CA ASN A 662 4.76 5.95 1.35
C ASN A 662 6.28 6.02 1.58
N TYR A 663 6.82 7.20 1.86
CA TYR A 663 8.22 7.36 2.27
C TYR A 663 8.42 8.49 3.30
N PRO A 664 7.89 8.35 4.53
CA PRO A 664 7.94 9.38 5.57
C PRO A 664 9.34 9.59 6.19
N PHE A 665 10.37 8.91 5.68
CA PHE A 665 11.72 8.93 6.26
C PHE A 665 12.48 10.23 6.01
N ILE A 666 12.17 10.97 4.94
CA ILE A 666 12.84 12.24 4.62
C ILE A 666 12.48 13.33 5.64
N THR A 667 11.27 13.28 6.20
CA THR A 667 10.75 14.25 7.18
C THR A 667 10.61 13.66 8.57
N ALA A 668 11.26 12.53 8.86
CA ALA A 668 11.13 11.80 10.13
C ALA A 668 11.39 12.68 11.36
N ASP A 669 12.37 13.60 11.31
CA ASP A 669 12.62 14.53 12.41
C ASP A 669 11.44 15.49 12.67
N LYS A 670 10.78 15.97 11.61
CA LYS A 670 9.57 16.80 11.75
C LYS A 670 8.42 16.02 12.37
N ILE A 671 8.26 14.76 11.95
CA ILE A 671 7.24 13.85 12.52
C ILE A 671 7.54 13.62 14.00
N LYS A 672 8.81 13.36 14.37
CA LYS A 672 9.24 13.17 15.75
C LYS A 672 8.95 14.39 16.63
N ASP A 673 9.30 15.58 16.16
CA ASP A 673 9.05 16.82 16.90
C ASP A 673 7.55 17.06 17.09
N PHE A 674 6.76 16.80 16.05
CA PHE A 674 5.29 16.88 16.10
C PHE A 674 4.72 15.86 17.11
N THR A 675 5.12 14.60 17.01
CA THR A 675 4.67 13.55 17.94
C THR A 675 4.99 13.91 19.39
N LYS A 676 6.21 14.38 19.67
CA LYS A 676 6.62 14.82 21.01
C LYS A 676 5.75 15.96 21.54
N GLU A 677 5.42 16.95 20.69
CA GLU A 677 4.54 18.05 21.06
C GLU A 677 3.15 17.56 21.47
N TRP A 678 2.57 16.63 20.68
CA TRP A 678 1.21 16.15 20.91
C TRP A 678 1.10 15.12 22.03
N HIS A 679 2.13 14.31 22.26
CA HIS A 679 2.21 13.49 23.47
C HIS A 679 2.21 14.32 24.74
N ALA A 680 2.88 15.48 24.76
CA ALA A 680 2.86 16.39 25.91
C ALA A 680 1.46 16.97 26.19
N LYS A 681 0.55 16.87 25.21
CA LYS A 681 -0.87 17.27 25.30
C LYS A 681 -1.81 16.07 25.46
N ASP A 682 -1.27 14.88 25.75
CA ASP A 682 -2.03 13.63 25.88
C ASP A 682 -2.82 13.25 24.62
N CYS A 683 -2.21 13.49 23.44
CA CYS A 683 -2.73 13.07 22.15
C CYS A 683 -1.79 12.07 21.49
N LYS A 684 -2.34 10.97 20.99
CA LYS A 684 -1.63 10.01 20.14
C LYS A 684 -1.52 10.51 18.70
N VAL A 685 -0.43 10.16 18.01
CA VAL A 685 -0.18 10.54 16.62
C VAL A 685 0.01 9.31 15.75
N LYS A 686 -0.76 9.24 14.66
CA LYS A 686 -0.66 8.19 13.64
C LYS A 686 -0.39 8.79 12.29
N ILE A 687 0.21 8.01 11.38
CA ILE A 687 0.55 8.50 10.04
C ILE A 687 -0.04 7.63 8.94
N TYR A 688 -0.31 8.26 7.80
CA TYR A 688 -0.51 7.57 6.52
C TYR A 688 0.80 6.90 6.08
N TYR A 689 0.83 5.58 6.00
CA TYR A 689 1.96 4.82 5.47
C TYR A 689 1.51 3.45 4.94
N THR A 690 1.38 3.32 3.62
CA THR A 690 1.00 2.09 2.91
C THR A 690 2.13 1.65 1.96
N ILE A 691 1.85 0.73 1.01
CA ILE A 691 2.89 0.20 0.11
C ILE A 691 2.56 0.23 -1.37
N ARG A 692 1.31 0.47 -1.78
CA ARG A 692 0.87 0.31 -3.19
C ARG A 692 1.62 1.24 -4.15
N GLU A 693 1.98 2.41 -3.66
CA GLU A 693 2.60 3.48 -4.45
C GLU A 693 3.94 3.85 -3.82
N LEU A 694 4.92 4.21 -4.63
CA LEU A 694 6.25 4.56 -4.16
C LEU A 694 6.75 5.84 -4.82
N THR A 695 7.09 6.81 -3.99
CA THR A 695 7.63 8.10 -4.43
C THR A 695 8.90 7.97 -5.28
N ASN A 696 9.07 8.90 -6.23
CA ASN A 696 10.31 9.07 -6.99
C ASN A 696 11.49 9.62 -6.15
N VAL A 697 11.25 10.13 -4.94
CA VAL A 697 12.31 10.70 -4.09
C VAL A 697 13.05 9.67 -3.24
N LEU A 698 12.66 8.39 -3.33
CA LEU A 698 13.30 7.28 -2.64
C LEU A 698 14.80 7.23 -3.04
N PRO A 699 15.75 7.31 -2.08
CA PRO A 699 17.18 7.19 -2.37
C PRO A 699 17.55 5.88 -3.07
N GLU A 700 16.99 4.75 -2.62
CA GLU A 700 17.26 3.40 -3.13
C GLU A 700 16.61 3.09 -4.50
N VAL A 701 15.89 4.03 -5.12
CA VAL A 701 15.08 3.79 -6.32
C VAL A 701 15.82 3.08 -7.45
N TRP A 702 17.08 3.43 -7.68
CA TRP A 702 17.89 2.83 -8.75
C TRP A 702 18.30 1.39 -8.45
N ALA A 703 18.52 1.07 -7.17
CA ALA A 703 18.72 -0.30 -6.74
C ALA A 703 17.43 -1.11 -6.93
N LEU A 704 16.27 -0.57 -6.56
CA LEU A 704 14.99 -1.26 -6.78
C LEU A 704 14.71 -1.49 -8.26
N ARG A 705 14.93 -0.47 -9.11
CA ARG A 705 14.81 -0.61 -10.57
C ARG A 705 15.68 -1.73 -11.08
N SER A 706 16.92 -1.87 -10.58
CA SER A 706 17.86 -2.91 -11.02
C SER A 706 17.36 -4.35 -10.81
N LEU A 707 16.37 -4.56 -9.92
CA LEU A 707 15.76 -5.86 -9.61
C LEU A 707 14.67 -6.29 -10.61
N GLY A 708 14.41 -5.49 -11.64
CA GLY A 708 13.36 -5.75 -12.62
C GLY A 708 11.99 -5.38 -12.07
N ASP A 709 11.00 -6.23 -12.29
CA ASP A 709 9.61 -6.07 -11.87
C ASP A 709 9.32 -6.62 -10.46
N GLU A 710 10.37 -6.99 -9.70
CA GLU A 710 10.22 -7.56 -8.36
C GLU A 710 9.57 -6.59 -7.36
N ILE A 711 9.88 -5.30 -7.48
CA ILE A 711 9.46 -4.27 -6.52
C ILE A 711 8.65 -3.17 -7.18
N LEU A 712 9.11 -2.67 -8.32
CA LEU A 712 8.39 -1.66 -9.10
C LEU A 712 7.63 -2.38 -10.21
N GLN A 713 6.33 -2.15 -10.31
CA GLN A 713 5.56 -2.73 -11.40
C GLN A 713 5.95 -2.04 -12.71
N GLY A 714 6.28 -2.84 -13.71
CA GLY A 714 6.55 -2.38 -15.07
C GLY A 714 5.36 -1.66 -15.69
N GLY A 715 5.55 -1.11 -16.89
CA GLY A 715 4.49 -0.41 -17.60
C GLY A 715 4.98 0.47 -18.74
N ASN A 716 4.01 1.10 -19.42
CA ASN A 716 4.26 1.93 -20.61
C ASN A 716 4.96 3.26 -20.30
N GLY A 717 5.17 3.61 -19.02
CA GLY A 717 5.72 4.89 -18.59
C GLY A 717 4.74 6.06 -18.80
N GLY A 718 5.26 7.29 -18.77
CA GLY A 718 4.48 8.52 -18.89
C GLY A 718 4.46 9.32 -17.59
N GLY A 719 3.36 10.02 -17.31
CA GLY A 719 3.23 10.82 -16.09
C GLY A 719 4.15 12.06 -16.08
N PHE A 720 4.55 12.46 -14.87
CA PHE A 720 5.35 13.66 -14.62
C PHE A 720 6.70 13.61 -15.38
N PRO A 721 7.16 14.74 -15.99
CA PRO A 721 8.39 14.83 -16.77
C PRO A 721 9.63 14.20 -16.14
N TRP A 722 9.85 14.35 -14.83
CA TRP A 722 10.99 13.72 -14.15
C TRP A 722 11.02 12.19 -14.38
N CYS A 723 9.87 11.49 -14.29
CA CYS A 723 9.82 10.05 -14.56
C CYS A 723 10.16 9.73 -16.03
N ARG A 724 9.77 10.58 -16.97
CA ARG A 724 10.06 10.40 -18.40
C ARG A 724 11.53 10.64 -18.72
N GLU A 725 12.16 11.55 -18.00
CA GLU A 725 13.57 11.92 -18.10
C GLU A 725 14.49 10.85 -17.49
N HIS A 726 14.15 10.36 -16.30
CA HIS A 726 15.05 9.53 -15.50
C HIS A 726 14.70 8.04 -15.56
N TYR A 727 13.43 7.66 -15.40
CA TYR A 727 13.05 6.25 -15.52
C TYR A 727 13.03 5.80 -16.98
N VAL A 728 12.56 6.66 -17.88
CA VAL A 728 12.43 6.46 -19.34
C VAL A 728 11.46 5.34 -19.75
N THR A 729 11.60 4.14 -19.19
CA THR A 729 10.81 2.94 -19.50
C THR A 729 10.47 2.14 -18.25
N ASP A 730 9.50 1.23 -18.39
CA ASP A 730 9.25 0.14 -17.46
C ASP A 730 8.84 0.63 -16.07
N TYR A 731 7.75 1.39 -16.03
CA TYR A 731 7.09 1.83 -14.80
C TYR A 731 5.63 2.21 -15.11
N THR A 732 4.79 2.21 -14.08
CA THR A 732 3.42 2.69 -14.14
C THR A 732 3.25 3.90 -13.21
N PRO A 733 2.99 5.12 -13.75
CA PRO A 733 2.71 6.31 -12.93
C PRO A 733 1.50 6.10 -12.01
N GLN A 734 1.55 6.66 -10.80
CA GLN A 734 0.46 6.67 -9.83
C GLN A 734 0.22 8.12 -9.35
N TRP A 735 -0.05 8.30 -8.05
CA TRP A 735 -0.33 9.58 -7.44
C TRP A 735 0.75 10.65 -7.72
N TYR A 736 0.27 11.86 -7.98
CA TYR A 736 1.05 13.06 -8.22
C TYR A 736 0.65 14.13 -7.21
N GLN A 737 1.65 14.79 -6.61
CA GLN A 737 1.48 15.96 -5.77
C GLN A 737 2.48 17.03 -6.18
N HIS A 738 1.99 18.22 -6.55
CA HIS A 738 2.83 19.37 -6.84
C HIS A 738 3.39 19.96 -5.54
N LEU A 739 4.71 20.20 -5.53
CA LEU A 739 5.50 20.62 -4.35
C LEU A 739 6.44 21.79 -4.64
N ASP A 740 6.42 22.34 -5.86
CA ASP A 740 7.34 23.42 -6.24
C ASP A 740 7.16 24.65 -5.32
N GLY A 741 8.28 25.27 -4.94
CA GLY A 741 8.29 26.40 -4.02
C GLY A 741 8.06 26.06 -2.53
N GLN A 742 7.82 24.80 -2.15
CA GLN A 742 7.58 24.41 -0.75
C GLN A 742 8.86 24.10 0.06
N GLY A 743 10.05 24.36 -0.50
CA GLY A 743 11.32 24.21 0.20
C GLY A 743 11.91 22.79 0.25
N PHE A 744 11.32 21.84 -0.49
CA PHE A 744 11.83 20.46 -0.60
C PHE A 744 12.93 20.29 -1.67
N GLY A 745 13.15 21.28 -2.52
CA GLY A 745 14.15 21.20 -3.59
C GLY A 745 13.77 20.27 -4.74
N ILE A 746 12.48 19.97 -4.89
CA ILE A 746 11.88 19.20 -6.00
C ILE A 746 10.57 19.87 -6.43
N ALA A 747 10.13 19.62 -7.66
CA ALA A 747 8.88 20.18 -8.19
C ALA A 747 7.64 19.35 -7.81
N ALA A 748 7.77 18.04 -7.65
CA ALA A 748 6.65 17.17 -7.35
C ALA A 748 7.07 15.84 -6.72
N ASP A 749 6.19 15.28 -5.89
CA ASP A 749 6.15 13.85 -5.60
C ASP A 749 5.37 13.16 -6.73
N ALA A 750 6.04 12.30 -7.49
CA ALA A 750 5.49 11.60 -8.64
C ALA A 750 5.69 10.10 -8.45
N SER A 751 4.72 9.45 -7.83
CA SER A 751 4.85 8.06 -7.43
C SER A 751 4.63 7.09 -8.58
N VAL A 752 5.14 5.87 -8.39
CA VAL A 752 4.95 4.74 -9.30
C VAL A 752 4.40 3.54 -8.56
N LEU A 753 3.76 2.65 -9.31
CA LEU A 753 3.12 1.45 -8.78
C LEU A 753 4.17 0.43 -8.31
N THR A 754 3.99 -0.10 -7.11
CA THR A 754 4.77 -1.26 -6.65
C THR A 754 4.21 -2.56 -7.20
N ALA A 755 5.05 -3.56 -7.39
CA ALA A 755 4.64 -4.90 -7.78
C ALA A 755 3.76 -5.55 -6.71
N THR A 756 2.78 -6.35 -7.16
CA THR A 756 1.94 -7.18 -6.28
C THR A 756 2.55 -8.58 -6.12
N GLY A 757 2.18 -9.32 -5.07
CA GLY A 757 2.66 -10.69 -4.81
C GLY A 757 3.83 -10.77 -3.82
N ASP A 758 4.72 -11.76 -3.99
CA ASP A 758 5.87 -12.09 -3.10
C ASP A 758 7.03 -11.07 -3.19
N SER A 759 6.73 -9.77 -3.24
CA SER A 759 7.74 -8.70 -3.36
C SER A 759 8.53 -8.51 -2.06
N ARG A 760 9.87 -8.48 -2.14
CA ARG A 760 10.74 -8.13 -0.99
C ARG A 760 10.52 -6.71 -0.45
N TRP A 761 9.79 -5.87 -1.18
CA TRP A 761 9.35 -4.57 -0.67
C TRP A 761 8.55 -4.70 0.62
N TYR A 762 7.88 -5.84 0.82
CA TYR A 762 7.16 -6.15 2.04
C TYR A 762 8.08 -6.22 3.26
N ASN A 763 9.27 -6.79 3.10
CA ASN A 763 10.26 -6.85 4.16
C ASN A 763 10.82 -5.45 4.47
N TYR A 764 11.05 -4.64 3.44
CA TYR A 764 11.46 -3.24 3.60
C TYR A 764 10.42 -2.45 4.39
N TYR A 765 9.14 -2.58 4.05
CA TYR A 765 8.06 -1.88 4.73
C TYR A 765 7.97 -2.24 6.21
N ILE A 766 8.10 -3.52 6.58
CA ILE A 766 8.04 -3.96 7.97
C ILE A 766 9.19 -3.38 8.82
N GLU A 767 10.42 -3.42 8.31
CA GLU A 767 11.58 -2.78 8.97
C GLU A 767 11.40 -1.27 9.04
N GLY A 768 10.94 -0.65 7.95
CA GLY A 768 10.64 0.76 7.87
C GLY A 768 9.62 1.20 8.92
N LEU A 769 8.56 0.41 9.12
CA LEU A 769 7.54 0.64 10.14
C LEU A 769 8.12 0.56 11.55
N ALA A 770 8.87 -0.51 11.87
CA ALA A 770 9.52 -0.64 13.18
C ALA A 770 10.51 0.50 13.43
N TRP A 771 11.27 0.90 12.42
CA TRP A 771 12.16 2.05 12.47
C TRP A 771 11.37 3.33 12.75
N LEU A 772 10.27 3.60 12.05
CA LEU A 772 9.46 4.80 12.24
C LEU A 772 8.91 4.87 13.67
N VAL A 773 8.25 3.82 14.15
CA VAL A 773 7.72 3.77 15.53
C VAL A 773 8.83 4.05 16.54
N LYS A 774 10.02 3.46 16.37
CA LYS A 774 11.15 3.66 17.27
C LYS A 774 11.73 5.08 17.23
N HIS A 775 11.84 5.68 16.03
CA HIS A 775 12.58 6.92 15.84
C HIS A 775 11.71 8.17 16.00
N THR A 776 10.44 8.09 15.63
CA THR A 776 9.49 9.21 15.66
C THR A 776 8.46 9.10 16.78
N ASP A 777 8.42 7.96 17.48
CA ASP A 777 7.50 7.66 18.58
C ASP A 777 6.01 7.69 18.19
N ILE A 778 5.68 7.54 16.91
CA ILE A 778 4.28 7.46 16.45
C ILE A 778 3.54 6.30 17.15
N ASP A 779 2.23 6.47 17.30
CA ASP A 779 1.32 5.54 17.98
C ASP A 779 0.56 4.61 17.03
N GLY A 780 1.07 4.45 15.80
CA GLY A 780 0.53 3.54 14.80
C GLY A 780 0.14 4.22 13.49
N LEU A 781 -0.82 3.62 12.79
CA LEU A 781 -1.07 3.88 11.39
C LEU A 781 -2.53 4.25 11.09
N TYR A 782 -2.68 5.05 10.05
CA TYR A 782 -3.89 5.18 9.26
C TYR A 782 -3.65 4.47 7.93
N LEU A 783 -4.39 3.39 7.67
CA LEU A 783 -4.30 2.63 6.43
C LEU A 783 -5.46 3.00 5.52
N ASP A 784 -5.12 3.32 4.28
CA ASP A 784 -6.04 3.82 3.25
C ASP A 784 -5.92 2.91 2.03
N ASP A 785 -6.95 2.10 1.76
CA ASP A 785 -7.05 1.14 0.67
C ASP A 785 -5.77 0.32 0.41
N VAL A 786 -5.68 -0.82 1.10
CA VAL A 786 -4.46 -1.61 1.20
C VAL A 786 -4.48 -2.83 0.27
N ALA A 787 -3.33 -3.17 -0.31
CA ALA A 787 -3.17 -4.19 -1.35
C ALA A 787 -2.49 -5.51 -0.89
N PHE A 788 -2.11 -5.65 0.38
CA PHE A 788 -1.44 -6.84 0.90
C PHE A 788 -2.40 -7.82 1.59
N GLY A 789 -1.92 -9.02 1.96
CA GLY A 789 -2.73 -10.02 2.67
C GLY A 789 -2.63 -9.93 4.20
N ARG A 790 -3.40 -10.76 4.90
CA ARG A 790 -3.40 -10.86 6.38
C ARG A 790 -2.02 -11.09 6.98
N ASP A 791 -1.16 -11.85 6.31
CA ASP A 791 0.18 -12.17 6.82
C ASP A 791 1.05 -10.94 6.97
N MET A 792 0.91 -9.96 6.07
CA MET A 792 1.59 -8.68 6.20
C MET A 792 1.10 -7.94 7.45
N LEU A 793 -0.21 -7.84 7.64
CA LEU A 793 -0.79 -7.08 8.76
C LEU A 793 -0.44 -7.73 10.12
N LYS A 794 -0.40 -9.06 10.18
CA LYS A 794 0.13 -9.82 11.32
C LYS A 794 1.59 -9.45 11.61
N ARG A 795 2.46 -9.44 10.58
CA ARG A 795 3.86 -9.02 10.73
C ARG A 795 3.98 -7.56 11.19
N MET A 796 3.16 -6.66 10.64
CA MET A 796 3.12 -5.25 11.05
C MET A 796 2.78 -5.11 12.52
N ARG A 797 1.76 -5.87 12.98
CA ARG A 797 1.35 -5.85 14.39
C ARG A 797 2.48 -6.28 15.30
N HIS A 798 3.17 -7.38 15.00
CA HIS A 798 4.35 -7.80 15.75
C HIS A 798 5.47 -6.76 15.73
N ALA A 799 5.81 -6.24 14.55
CA ALA A 799 6.89 -5.27 14.38
C ALA A 799 6.65 -3.97 15.16
N MET A 800 5.40 -3.49 15.24
CA MET A 800 5.05 -2.33 16.06
C MET A 800 5.00 -2.67 17.55
N ASP A 801 4.31 -3.75 17.94
CA ASP A 801 4.13 -4.11 19.35
C ASP A 801 5.46 -4.44 20.04
N ASP A 802 6.42 -5.04 19.32
CA ASP A 802 7.77 -5.32 19.83
C ASP A 802 8.58 -4.05 20.11
N VAL A 803 8.25 -2.93 19.46
CA VAL A 803 8.88 -1.61 19.67
C VAL A 803 8.11 -0.78 20.69
N LYS A 804 6.80 -0.66 20.50
CA LYS A 804 5.88 0.17 21.28
C LYS A 804 4.51 -0.50 21.36
N PRO A 805 4.22 -1.24 22.45
CA PRO A 805 2.89 -1.81 22.67
C PRO A 805 1.80 -0.73 22.69
N GLY A 806 0.61 -1.09 22.20
CA GLY A 806 -0.55 -0.18 22.21
C GLY A 806 -0.62 0.77 21.01
N CYS A 807 0.19 0.53 19.97
CA CYS A 807 -0.01 1.13 18.65
C CYS A 807 -1.40 0.78 18.10
N ILE A 808 -1.96 1.71 17.34
CA ILE A 808 -3.34 1.68 16.82
C ILE A 808 -3.29 1.63 15.29
N ILE A 809 -4.06 0.73 14.69
CA ILE A 809 -4.26 0.71 13.24
C ILE A 809 -5.72 1.02 12.93
N ASP A 810 -5.97 2.07 12.14
CA ASP A 810 -7.28 2.25 11.53
C ASP A 810 -7.25 1.78 10.08
N LEU A 811 -8.37 1.23 9.62
CA LEU A 811 -8.54 0.82 8.24
C LEU A 811 -9.65 1.63 7.58
N HIS A 812 -9.28 2.37 6.54
CA HIS A 812 -10.16 3.05 5.62
C HIS A 812 -10.27 2.29 4.30
N SER A 813 -11.41 2.40 3.63
CA SER A 813 -11.57 1.88 2.28
C SER A 813 -12.64 2.64 1.49
N ASN A 814 -12.36 2.77 0.20
CA ASN A 814 -13.24 3.27 -0.83
C ASN A 814 -13.96 2.13 -1.57
N THR A 815 -15.29 2.22 -1.66
CA THR A 815 -16.09 1.23 -2.41
C THR A 815 -15.79 1.21 -3.91
N GLY A 816 -15.13 2.26 -4.43
CA GLY A 816 -14.52 2.32 -5.75
C GLY A 816 -13.42 1.30 -5.99
N PHE A 817 -12.68 0.91 -4.95
CA PHE A 817 -11.64 -0.11 -5.07
C PHE A 817 -12.05 -1.45 -4.46
N SER A 818 -12.81 -1.41 -3.36
CA SER A 818 -13.28 -2.60 -2.62
C SER A 818 -14.80 -2.57 -2.46
N ARG A 819 -15.53 -3.23 -3.36
CA ARG A 819 -16.99 -3.41 -3.21
C ARG A 819 -17.30 -4.34 -2.03
N GLY A 820 -18.11 -3.88 -1.08
CA GLY A 820 -18.35 -4.62 0.18
C GLY A 820 -17.07 -4.80 1.00
N PRO A 821 -16.41 -3.70 1.43
CA PRO A 821 -15.08 -3.76 2.04
C PRO A 821 -15.05 -4.61 3.30
N ALA A 822 -16.14 -4.68 4.07
CA ALA A 822 -16.19 -5.52 5.26
C ALA A 822 -15.97 -7.02 4.96
N THR A 823 -16.42 -7.51 3.80
CA THR A 823 -16.18 -8.89 3.38
C THR A 823 -14.76 -9.08 2.85
N GLN A 824 -14.25 -8.12 2.06
CA GLN A 824 -12.91 -8.21 1.46
C GLN A 824 -11.77 -8.05 2.48
N TYR A 825 -11.99 -7.26 3.54
CA TYR A 825 -11.02 -7.02 4.60
C TYR A 825 -11.28 -7.86 5.86
N ALA A 826 -12.16 -8.87 5.83
CA ALA A 826 -12.51 -9.65 7.02
C ALA A 826 -11.29 -10.22 7.76
N GLU A 827 -10.29 -10.70 7.03
CA GLU A 827 -9.05 -11.25 7.59
C GLU A 827 -8.11 -10.20 8.21
N TYR A 828 -8.39 -8.90 8.04
CA TYR A 828 -7.64 -7.82 8.67
C TYR A 828 -8.14 -7.50 10.08
N PHE A 829 -9.40 -7.79 10.37
CA PHE A 829 -10.07 -7.40 11.62
C PHE A 829 -9.39 -7.87 12.91
N PRO A 830 -8.65 -8.99 12.93
CA PRO A 830 -7.86 -9.33 14.10
C PRO A 830 -6.80 -8.27 14.46
N TYR A 831 -6.26 -7.58 13.47
CA TYR A 831 -5.06 -6.77 13.59
C TYR A 831 -5.30 -5.25 13.59
N VAL A 832 -6.50 -4.81 13.23
CA VAL A 832 -6.91 -3.38 13.25
C VAL A 832 -7.71 -3.04 14.49
N ASP A 833 -7.70 -1.77 14.90
CA ASP A 833 -8.40 -1.28 16.09
C ASP A 833 -9.74 -0.63 15.76
N LYS A 834 -9.87 -0.06 14.55
CA LYS A 834 -11.07 0.69 14.14
C LYS A 834 -11.24 0.69 12.63
N VAL A 835 -12.50 0.70 12.16
CA VAL A 835 -12.82 0.85 10.73
C VAL A 835 -13.36 2.23 10.41
N TRP A 836 -13.08 2.69 9.19
CA TRP A 836 -13.62 3.91 8.62
C TRP A 836 -14.05 3.67 7.17
N PHE A 837 -14.86 2.62 6.96
CA PHE A 837 -15.44 2.26 5.67
C PHE A 837 -16.59 3.20 5.33
N GLY A 838 -16.25 4.39 4.84
CA GLY A 838 -17.24 5.43 4.61
C GLY A 838 -17.18 6.09 3.25
N GLU A 839 -16.15 5.91 2.43
CA GLU A 839 -16.07 6.59 1.14
C GLU A 839 -17.02 5.96 0.11
N SER A 840 -17.87 6.79 -0.49
CA SER A 840 -18.94 6.42 -1.42
C SER A 840 -20.04 5.52 -0.83
N PHE A 841 -20.21 5.49 0.50
CA PHE A 841 -21.38 4.88 1.16
C PHE A 841 -22.58 5.83 1.18
N MET A 842 -23.76 5.40 0.71
CA MET A 842 -24.99 6.21 0.75
C MET A 842 -25.83 5.86 1.97
N TYR A 843 -25.41 6.40 3.11
CA TYR A 843 -26.00 6.18 4.44
C TYR A 843 -27.54 6.26 4.49
N ASP A 844 -28.15 7.18 3.75
CA ASP A 844 -29.60 7.36 3.71
C ASP A 844 -30.34 6.27 2.91
N GLU A 845 -29.66 5.57 2.01
CA GLU A 845 -30.24 4.49 1.20
C GLU A 845 -30.08 3.11 1.86
N MET A 846 -29.15 2.99 2.82
CA MET A 846 -28.80 1.73 3.46
C MET A 846 -29.88 1.25 4.44
N SER A 847 -30.09 -0.07 4.47
CA SER A 847 -30.97 -0.72 5.46
C SER A 847 -30.28 -0.82 6.84
N PRO A 848 -31.02 -0.99 7.94
CA PRO A 848 -30.41 -1.19 9.26
C PRO A 848 -29.45 -2.40 9.31
N ALA A 849 -29.74 -3.47 8.57
CA ALA A 849 -28.85 -4.62 8.46
C ALA A 849 -27.55 -4.27 7.73
N ASN A 850 -27.64 -3.48 6.66
CA ASN A 850 -26.47 -3.05 5.89
C ASN A 850 -25.51 -2.19 6.73
N TRP A 851 -26.05 -1.22 7.47
CA TRP A 851 -25.27 -0.42 8.43
C TRP A 851 -24.54 -1.29 9.46
N LEU A 852 -25.23 -2.28 10.03
CA LEU A 852 -24.68 -3.16 11.06
C LEU A 852 -23.50 -3.96 10.50
N VAL A 853 -23.66 -4.61 9.35
CA VAL A 853 -22.68 -5.62 8.90
C VAL A 853 -21.60 -5.08 7.96
N GLU A 854 -21.84 -3.96 7.25
CA GLU A 854 -20.83 -3.42 6.33
C GLU A 854 -20.02 -2.25 6.87
N VAL A 855 -20.57 -1.46 7.81
CA VAL A 855 -19.93 -0.20 8.23
C VAL A 855 -19.62 -0.15 9.72
N SER A 856 -20.47 -0.71 10.58
CA SER A 856 -20.32 -0.52 12.03
C SER A 856 -19.09 -1.20 12.64
N GLY A 857 -18.61 -2.28 12.03
CA GLY A 857 -17.56 -3.15 12.58
C GLY A 857 -18.02 -4.08 13.72
N ILE A 858 -19.23 -3.88 14.27
CA ILE A 858 -19.73 -4.57 15.47
C ILE A 858 -19.70 -6.10 15.33
N PRO A 859 -20.16 -6.72 14.21
CA PRO A 859 -20.13 -8.17 14.06
C PRO A 859 -18.74 -8.80 14.05
N PHE A 860 -17.69 -7.98 13.94
CA PHE A 860 -16.31 -8.42 13.88
C PHE A 860 -15.54 -8.12 15.16
N GLY A 861 -16.16 -7.50 16.18
CA GLY A 861 -15.45 -7.08 17.38
C GLY A 861 -14.76 -5.73 17.22
N LEU A 862 -15.26 -4.88 16.32
CA LEU A 862 -14.73 -3.56 16.03
C LEU A 862 -15.83 -2.50 16.17
N MET A 863 -15.41 -1.24 16.16
CA MET A 863 -16.31 -0.09 16.04
C MET A 863 -15.90 0.74 14.81
N GLY A 864 -16.82 1.57 14.32
CA GLY A 864 -16.64 2.33 13.08
C GLY A 864 -16.90 3.82 13.22
N ASP A 865 -16.43 4.59 12.23
CA ASP A 865 -16.80 5.99 11.99
C ASP A 865 -17.43 6.16 10.60
N MET A 866 -18.09 7.30 10.35
CA MET A 866 -18.66 7.66 9.05
C MET A 866 -17.79 8.66 8.26
N LEU A 867 -17.90 8.67 6.93
CA LEU A 867 -17.20 9.62 6.06
C LEU A 867 -18.12 10.29 5.04
N HIS A 868 -18.55 9.59 3.99
CA HIS A 868 -19.10 10.21 2.78
C HIS A 868 -20.31 11.11 3.05
N GLY A 869 -20.29 12.31 2.44
CA GLY A 869 -21.31 13.33 2.61
C GLY A 869 -21.49 13.86 4.04
N GLY A 870 -20.54 13.60 4.95
CA GLY A 870 -20.69 13.91 6.37
C GLY A 870 -21.52 12.89 7.16
N GLY A 871 -21.79 11.71 6.58
CA GLY A 871 -22.55 10.65 7.23
C GLY A 871 -24.05 10.94 7.40
N ASN A 872 -24.75 10.06 8.11
CA ASN A 872 -26.05 10.36 8.69
C ASN A 872 -25.93 10.35 10.21
N LYS A 873 -25.86 11.53 10.83
CA LYS A 873 -25.68 11.66 12.28
C LYS A 873 -26.79 11.03 13.12
N TRP A 874 -28.03 11.02 12.63
CA TRP A 874 -29.15 10.42 13.36
C TRP A 874 -29.06 8.88 13.34
N LEU A 875 -28.86 8.30 12.15
CA LEU A 875 -28.80 6.84 12.00
C LEU A 875 -27.48 6.25 12.49
N GLY A 876 -26.36 6.98 12.36
CA GLY A 876 -25.05 6.56 12.88
C GLY A 876 -25.04 6.37 14.40
N MET A 877 -25.81 7.18 15.13
CA MET A 877 -25.97 7.04 16.59
C MET A 877 -26.66 5.74 17.01
N GLN A 878 -27.38 5.05 16.12
CA GLN A 878 -27.90 3.71 16.39
C GLN A 878 -26.78 2.67 16.60
N TYR A 879 -25.56 2.96 16.14
CA TYR A 879 -24.38 2.08 16.20
C TYR A 879 -23.22 2.70 16.99
N GLY A 880 -23.43 3.83 17.66
CA GLY A 880 -22.39 4.54 18.41
C GLY A 880 -21.38 5.28 17.52
N MET A 881 -21.76 5.61 16.28
CA MET A 881 -20.85 6.17 15.27
C MET A 881 -21.03 7.67 15.08
N THR A 882 -19.91 8.37 14.88
CA THR A 882 -19.87 9.76 14.42
C THR A 882 -18.93 9.90 13.21
N VAL A 883 -18.79 11.12 12.69
CA VAL A 883 -17.73 11.49 11.74
C VAL A 883 -16.45 11.90 12.47
N ARG A 884 -15.35 12.10 11.73
CA ARG A 884 -14.07 12.60 12.25
C ARG A 884 -13.92 14.11 12.02
N GLN A 885 -13.61 14.86 13.07
CA GLN A 885 -13.33 16.30 12.99
C GLN A 885 -11.95 16.54 12.35
N PRO A 886 -11.70 17.60 11.55
CA PRO A 886 -12.63 18.45 10.81
C PRO A 886 -12.69 18.02 9.33
N TRP A 887 -12.77 16.70 9.05
CA TRP A 887 -12.65 16.19 7.68
C TRP A 887 -13.66 16.87 6.74
N VAL A 888 -13.28 17.12 5.49
CA VAL A 888 -14.16 17.72 4.49
C VAL A 888 -14.34 16.75 3.34
N THR A 889 -15.59 16.48 2.99
CA THR A 889 -15.95 15.50 1.97
C THR A 889 -17.24 15.92 1.29
N GLU A 890 -17.30 15.83 -0.04
CA GLU A 890 -18.45 16.26 -0.86
C GLU A 890 -18.97 17.69 -0.54
N GLY A 891 -18.07 18.60 -0.17
CA GLY A 891 -18.42 19.98 0.20
C GLY A 891 -19.02 20.14 1.60
N VAL A 892 -19.07 19.08 2.39
CA VAL A 892 -19.57 19.05 3.77
C VAL A 892 -18.39 19.00 4.74
N SER A 893 -18.40 19.87 5.75
CA SER A 893 -17.47 19.80 6.87
C SER A 893 -18.03 18.89 7.96
N CYS A 894 -17.27 17.86 8.33
CA CYS A 894 -17.62 16.91 9.37
C CYS A 894 -17.42 17.54 10.76
N ASP A 895 -18.53 17.77 11.49
CA ASP A 895 -18.50 18.28 12.87
C ASP A 895 -19.31 17.38 13.84
N PRO A 896 -18.65 16.55 14.65
CA PRO A 896 -19.31 15.69 15.63
C PRO A 896 -19.43 16.32 17.04
N ARG A 897 -18.92 17.54 17.26
CA ARG A 897 -18.68 18.09 18.61
C ARG A 897 -19.94 18.23 19.46
N PHE A 898 -21.09 18.54 18.86
CA PHE A 898 -22.35 18.65 19.59
C PHE A 898 -22.87 17.30 20.09
N ILE A 899 -22.59 16.22 19.36
CA ILE A 899 -22.91 14.86 19.78
C ILE A 899 -21.95 14.39 20.87
N TRP A 900 -20.66 14.71 20.75
CA TRP A 900 -19.68 14.47 21.81
C TRP A 900 -20.03 15.19 23.10
N LYS A 901 -20.55 16.42 23.03
CA LYS A 901 -21.05 17.12 24.22
C LYS A 901 -22.20 16.35 24.89
N LEU A 902 -23.17 15.86 24.12
CA LEU A 902 -24.24 15.01 24.68
C LEU A 902 -23.66 13.76 25.34
N TRP A 903 -22.69 13.11 24.69
CA TRP A 903 -22.01 11.93 25.22
C TRP A 903 -21.37 12.20 26.58
N ASP A 904 -20.73 13.35 26.74
CA ASP A 904 -20.10 13.76 28.00
C ASP A 904 -21.14 14.09 29.08
N ASP A 905 -22.17 14.89 28.74
CA ASP A 905 -23.25 15.27 29.65
C ASP A 905 -24.04 14.03 30.14
N PHE A 906 -24.26 13.05 29.24
CA PHE A 906 -24.85 11.76 29.59
C PHE A 906 -23.86 10.82 30.30
N GLY A 907 -22.56 10.93 30.03
CA GLY A 907 -21.55 9.98 30.50
C GLY A 907 -21.67 8.63 29.79
N ILE A 908 -21.80 8.66 28.45
CA ILE A 908 -22.02 7.48 27.59
C ILE A 908 -20.89 6.45 27.66
N MET A 909 -19.67 6.89 28.00
CA MET A 909 -18.48 6.04 28.07
C MET A 909 -18.58 4.91 29.10
N ASP A 910 -19.47 5.06 30.10
CA ASP A 910 -19.75 4.04 31.12
C ASP A 910 -21.09 3.31 30.88
N ALA A 911 -21.76 3.59 29.76
CA ALA A 911 -23.05 3.00 29.45
C ALA A 911 -22.90 1.68 28.69
N GLN A 912 -23.80 0.73 28.98
CA GLN A 912 -23.93 -0.47 28.17
C GLN A 912 -24.73 -0.15 26.90
N MET A 913 -24.12 -0.35 25.74
CA MET A 913 -24.82 -0.26 24.46
C MET A 913 -25.60 -1.55 24.19
N VAL A 914 -26.91 -1.43 23.96
CA VAL A 914 -27.80 -2.53 23.60
C VAL A 914 -28.54 -2.15 22.32
N GLY A 915 -28.13 -2.78 21.21
CA GLY A 915 -28.63 -2.46 19.88
C GLY A 915 -30.04 -2.96 19.62
N PHE A 916 -30.73 -2.37 18.64
CA PHE A 916 -32.05 -2.83 18.20
C PHE A 916 -32.04 -4.23 17.56
N TRP A 917 -30.84 -4.76 17.24
CA TRP A 917 -30.62 -6.08 16.65
C TRP A 917 -30.57 -7.21 17.69
N GLU A 918 -30.51 -6.88 18.99
CA GLU A 918 -30.58 -7.87 20.05
C GLU A 918 -31.93 -8.62 20.04
N ASP A 919 -31.95 -9.87 20.47
CA ASP A 919 -33.17 -10.69 20.51
C ASP A 919 -34.24 -10.12 21.45
N ASN A 920 -33.81 -9.50 22.55
CA ASN A 920 -34.68 -8.87 23.55
C ASN A 920 -34.18 -7.46 23.89
N PRO A 921 -34.38 -6.48 22.99
CA PRO A 921 -33.94 -5.11 23.21
C PRO A 921 -34.88 -4.44 24.23
N PRO A 922 -34.33 -3.67 25.20
CA PRO A 922 -35.12 -3.06 26.27
C PRO A 922 -36.20 -2.10 25.79
N VAL A 923 -36.01 -1.51 24.61
CA VAL A 923 -36.97 -0.58 24.02
C VAL A 923 -37.20 -0.94 22.56
N THR A 924 -38.46 -1.07 22.18
CA THR A 924 -38.88 -1.28 20.79
C THR A 924 -39.85 -0.18 20.34
N SER A 925 -40.01 -0.04 19.03
CA SER A 925 -40.93 0.90 18.39
C SER A 925 -42.15 0.16 17.82
N SER A 926 -43.31 0.82 17.80
CA SER A 926 -44.53 0.32 17.17
C SER A 926 -44.43 0.20 15.64
N ASP A 927 -43.45 0.83 15.00
CA ASP A 927 -43.18 0.69 13.56
C ASP A 927 -41.82 0.01 13.34
N LYS A 928 -41.80 -1.03 12.49
CA LYS A 928 -40.61 -1.85 12.20
C LYS A 928 -39.48 -1.08 11.49
N GLU A 929 -39.78 0.01 10.80
CA GLU A 929 -38.80 0.86 10.10
C GLU A 929 -38.17 1.90 11.02
N VAL A 930 -38.70 2.06 12.24
CA VAL A 930 -38.11 2.91 13.28
C VAL A 930 -37.43 2.02 14.31
N LYS A 931 -36.12 2.17 14.46
CA LYS A 931 -35.28 1.35 15.35
C LYS A 931 -34.92 2.13 16.61
N VAL A 932 -34.67 1.42 17.71
CA VAL A 932 -34.22 2.02 18.97
C VAL A 932 -33.00 1.28 19.52
N THR A 933 -31.86 1.97 19.61
CA THR A 933 -30.68 1.49 20.35
C THR A 933 -30.65 2.18 21.70
N THR A 934 -30.35 1.42 22.76
CA THR A 934 -30.34 1.95 24.13
C THR A 934 -28.95 1.93 24.73
N TYR A 935 -28.54 3.04 25.34
CA TYR A 935 -27.32 3.17 26.13
C TYR A 935 -27.70 3.25 27.60
N ILE A 936 -27.51 2.17 28.34
CA ILE A 936 -28.01 1.99 29.71
C ILE A 936 -26.92 2.35 30.70
N LYS A 937 -27.22 3.29 31.60
CA LYS A 937 -26.39 3.65 32.76
C LYS A 937 -27.28 3.63 34.01
N GLN A 938 -26.70 3.40 35.18
CA GLN A 938 -27.48 3.37 36.42
C GLN A 938 -28.23 4.69 36.64
N GLY A 939 -29.56 4.62 36.79
CA GLY A 939 -30.45 5.77 37.00
C GLY A 939 -30.75 6.62 35.76
N LYS A 940 -30.13 6.34 34.61
CA LYS A 940 -30.44 7.04 33.34
C LYS A 940 -30.10 6.24 32.09
N THR A 941 -30.95 6.32 31.07
CA THR A 941 -30.77 5.62 29.79
C THR A 941 -30.90 6.60 28.63
N LEU A 942 -29.97 6.57 27.67
CA LEU A 942 -30.09 7.31 26.42
C LEU A 942 -30.68 6.40 25.34
N LEU A 943 -31.80 6.81 24.76
CA LEU A 943 -32.42 6.17 23.61
C LEU A 943 -31.96 6.89 22.34
N SER A 944 -31.40 6.13 21.40
CA SER A 944 -31.24 6.56 20.02
C SER A 944 -32.38 5.97 19.22
N VAL A 945 -33.24 6.84 18.68
CA VAL A 945 -34.39 6.47 17.84
C VAL A 945 -34.07 6.88 16.41
N GLY A 946 -34.21 6.00 15.42
CA GLY A 946 -33.92 6.31 14.01
C GLY A 946 -34.95 5.75 13.04
N ASN A 947 -35.47 6.60 12.14
CA ASN A 947 -36.42 6.23 11.09
C ASN A 947 -35.69 5.96 9.77
N TYR A 948 -35.66 4.69 9.37
CA TYR A 948 -35.03 4.26 8.12
C TYR A 948 -35.93 4.39 6.89
N SER A 949 -37.18 4.79 7.04
CA SER A 949 -38.09 4.99 5.91
C SER A 949 -37.89 6.36 5.24
N THR A 950 -38.46 6.52 4.05
CA THR A 950 -38.50 7.80 3.32
C THR A 950 -39.75 8.63 3.68
N ALA A 951 -40.57 8.17 4.64
CA ALA A 951 -41.79 8.83 5.07
C ALA A 951 -41.71 9.23 6.55
N PRO A 952 -42.37 10.34 6.96
CA PRO A 952 -42.50 10.67 8.37
C PRO A 952 -43.30 9.59 9.09
N LYS A 953 -42.93 9.28 10.33
CA LYS A 953 -43.56 8.25 11.16
C LYS A 953 -44.05 8.83 12.48
N GLN A 954 -45.09 8.22 13.03
CA GLN A 954 -45.60 8.49 14.37
C GLN A 954 -45.52 7.19 15.15
N VAL A 955 -44.61 7.09 16.12
CA VAL A 955 -44.32 5.81 16.79
C VAL A 955 -44.52 5.89 18.28
N LYS A 956 -44.96 4.78 18.88
CA LYS A 956 -44.97 4.60 20.33
C LYS A 956 -43.82 3.69 20.70
N LEU A 957 -43.13 4.01 21.79
CA LEU A 957 -42.08 3.16 22.35
C LEU A 957 -42.68 2.20 23.38
N SER A 958 -42.34 0.92 23.24
CA SER A 958 -42.58 -0.11 24.24
C SER A 958 -41.30 -0.27 25.06
N ILE A 959 -41.36 0.04 26.34
CA ILE A 959 -40.20 0.12 27.23
C ILE A 959 -40.30 -0.95 28.32
N ASP A 960 -39.28 -1.82 28.40
CA ASP A 960 -39.08 -2.72 29.53
C ASP A 960 -38.33 -2.00 30.66
N TRP A 961 -39.10 -1.36 31.54
CA TRP A 961 -38.59 -0.63 32.69
C TRP A 961 -37.74 -1.47 33.63
N LYS A 962 -38.03 -2.78 33.73
CA LYS A 962 -37.28 -3.70 34.58
C LYS A 962 -35.90 -3.96 34.00
N GLN A 963 -35.80 -4.16 32.69
CA GLN A 963 -34.52 -4.32 32.00
C GLN A 963 -33.68 -3.04 32.06
N LEU A 964 -34.32 -1.86 32.00
CA LEU A 964 -33.64 -0.57 32.17
C LEU A 964 -33.26 -0.24 33.62
N GLY A 965 -33.89 -0.90 34.60
CA GLY A 965 -33.68 -0.60 36.03
C GLY A 965 -34.19 0.79 36.42
N LEU A 966 -35.30 1.24 35.83
CA LEU A 966 -35.91 2.55 36.09
C LEU A 966 -37.35 2.40 36.59
N ASP A 967 -37.80 3.28 37.49
CA ASP A 967 -39.18 3.34 37.96
C ASP A 967 -40.05 4.20 37.00
N PRO A 968 -41.04 3.61 36.30
CA PRO A 968 -41.87 4.34 35.35
C PRO A 968 -42.69 5.48 35.98
N SER A 969 -42.86 5.50 37.31
CA SER A 969 -43.60 6.55 38.02
C SER A 969 -42.80 7.83 38.27
N SER A 970 -41.46 7.76 38.20
CA SER A 970 -40.56 8.89 38.42
C SER A 970 -39.76 9.29 37.18
N VAL A 971 -39.69 8.44 36.15
CA VAL A 971 -38.91 8.72 34.94
C VAL A 971 -39.46 9.92 34.16
N ARG A 972 -38.54 10.82 33.79
CA ARG A 972 -38.73 11.83 32.74
C ARG A 972 -38.10 11.38 31.43
N MET A 973 -38.77 11.68 30.32
CA MET A 973 -38.33 11.33 28.97
C MET A 973 -38.06 12.60 28.17
N VAL A 974 -36.79 13.02 28.13
CA VAL A 974 -36.39 14.34 27.61
C VAL A 974 -35.42 14.19 26.45
N ALA A 975 -35.79 14.76 25.30
CA ALA A 975 -34.87 15.06 24.20
C ALA A 975 -34.22 16.42 24.47
N PRO A 976 -32.91 16.49 24.83
CA PRO A 976 -32.23 17.77 24.99
C PRO A 976 -32.06 18.48 23.64
N ALA A 977 -31.92 19.81 23.63
CA ALA A 977 -31.53 20.54 22.42
C ALA A 977 -30.10 20.17 22.04
N ILE A 978 -29.88 19.83 20.77
CA ILE A 978 -28.56 19.52 20.21
C ILE A 978 -28.46 20.24 18.87
N ALA A 979 -27.51 21.15 18.76
CA ALA A 979 -27.32 21.96 17.56
C ALA A 979 -27.20 21.08 16.30
N ASP A 980 -27.88 21.53 15.25
CA ASP A 980 -28.05 20.84 13.97
C ASP A 980 -28.66 19.44 14.02
N PHE A 981 -29.05 18.90 15.18
CA PHE A 981 -29.56 17.53 15.31
C PHE A 981 -31.03 17.48 15.74
N GLN A 982 -31.40 18.14 16.83
CA GLN A 982 -32.78 18.16 17.36
C GLN A 982 -33.05 19.38 18.25
N GLU A 983 -34.30 19.81 18.31
CA GLU A 983 -34.79 20.80 19.29
C GLU A 983 -35.09 20.14 20.64
N ALA A 984 -35.12 20.93 21.72
CA ALA A 984 -35.51 20.40 23.03
C ALA A 984 -36.99 20.00 23.03
N GLN A 985 -37.29 18.81 23.56
CA GLN A 985 -38.65 18.29 23.66
C GLN A 985 -38.78 17.35 24.87
N GLU A 986 -39.92 17.36 25.55
CA GLU A 986 -40.27 16.37 26.56
C GLU A 986 -41.41 15.49 26.03
N PHE A 987 -41.26 14.18 26.16
CA PHE A 987 -42.24 13.19 25.73
C PHE A 987 -42.87 12.52 26.95
N THR A 988 -44.14 12.14 26.82
CA THR A 988 -44.81 11.31 27.84
C THR A 988 -44.72 9.84 27.42
N PRO A 989 -44.29 8.91 28.29
CA PRO A 989 -44.28 7.49 27.97
C PRO A 989 -45.62 6.99 27.41
N GLY A 990 -45.58 6.22 26.32
CA GLY A 990 -46.76 5.68 25.63
C GLY A 990 -47.47 6.63 24.66
N THR A 991 -47.06 7.90 24.58
CA THR A 991 -47.56 8.84 23.58
C THR A 991 -46.81 8.72 22.25
N PRO A 992 -47.44 9.04 21.09
CA PRO A 992 -46.77 9.03 19.80
C PRO A 992 -45.63 10.06 19.72
N ILE A 993 -44.51 9.64 19.16
CA ILE A 993 -43.32 10.46 18.88
C ILE A 993 -43.22 10.66 17.36
N PRO A 994 -43.17 11.90 16.86
CA PRO A 994 -42.94 12.17 15.45
C PRO A 994 -41.47 11.90 15.11
N VAL A 995 -41.20 11.13 14.06
CA VAL A 995 -39.84 10.88 13.57
C VAL A 995 -39.79 11.13 12.07
N ASP A 996 -39.03 12.14 11.67
CA ASP A 996 -38.85 12.53 10.27
C ASP A 996 -38.17 11.43 9.44
N PRO A 997 -38.35 11.41 8.11
CA PRO A 997 -37.63 10.50 7.21
C PRO A 997 -36.13 10.59 7.41
N LYS A 998 -35.44 9.44 7.48
CA LYS A 998 -33.97 9.33 7.59
C LYS A 998 -33.35 10.10 8.76
N ARG A 999 -34.16 10.43 9.77
CA ARG A 999 -33.77 11.19 10.97
C ARG A 999 -34.15 10.44 12.23
N GLY A 1000 -33.90 11.05 13.38
CA GLY A 1000 -34.03 10.41 14.66
C GLY A 1000 -34.08 11.37 15.84
N TRP A 1001 -34.15 10.78 17.03
CA TRP A 1001 -34.07 11.49 18.32
C TRP A 1001 -33.07 10.82 19.24
N LEU A 1002 -32.40 11.63 20.04
CA LEU A 1002 -31.64 11.24 21.21
C LEU A 1002 -32.44 11.65 22.45
N ILE A 1003 -32.98 10.66 23.17
CA ILE A 1003 -33.93 10.88 24.27
C ILE A 1003 -33.35 10.30 25.55
N VAL A 1004 -33.17 11.12 26.58
CA VAL A 1004 -32.71 10.68 27.90
C VAL A 1004 -33.91 10.32 28.76
N LEU A 1005 -33.92 9.09 29.26
CA LEU A 1005 -34.75 8.62 30.35
C LEU A 1005 -33.97 8.81 31.65
N SER A 1006 -34.50 9.52 32.64
CA SER A 1006 -33.85 9.70 33.94
C SER A 1006 -34.88 9.87 35.05
N GLU A 1007 -34.58 9.34 36.23
CA GLU A 1007 -35.35 9.54 37.48
C GLU A 1007 -35.12 10.92 38.12
#